data_AF-A0A922N8L6-F1
#
_entry.id   AF-A0A922N8L6-F1
#
_cell.length_a   1.000
_cell.length_b   1.000
_cell.length_c   1.000
_cell.angle_alpha   90.00
_cell.angle_beta   90.00
_cell.angle_gamma   90.00
#
_symmetry.space_group_name_H-M   'P 1'
#
loop_
_entity.id
_entity.type
_entity.pdbx_description
1 polymer ?
#
loop_
_entity_poly.entity_id
_entity_poly.type
_entity_poly.pdbx_seq_one_letter_code
_entity_poly.pdbx_strand_id
1 'polypeptide(L)'
;MRIFRRSSIKAYLYGERALSVTRCRIGVSSKLDMHFTNVFIAVIAACNALATPNARSPYAIKETHFAPDEWSKQERTHGRKTIQLQIGLKQGQFDELDRHLQEAEEVNELVAPSSETHDLVHDWLQENGIDVNKQLSYSPAKDCIILQLPIDMVENLLDAEYHDYKHADGRIVSRTTRWSLPTHLHEHIDTIQPTTSFFRGAPRTWVHTAAHAPESPSPPTNSSLATVCDRNSVTPNFKNSIGFANYLDEIPIRPDAEVFLKKFRPEAISQASAFTQISVAGGPVQDGPLTANQTRDKKSFKANLNIQTISGFVWEMPITSYSTGGRPPFIPESPGQANNNEPYLVWLDYLVQQQDIPKVISTSYGEPEQSVPRAYAERVCRQFAQVGARGTSLFFPSGNSDVGRDSKCFTNDGNNTYQFMLTFPGGYPYVTSVSATMGFAPEEVAYLPPSNASLGNYFAPGGGFGNYFARPAWQEGVVPKYVEALGEKYKGLYNASGRGCPDIAAQGVNFAFFWNGTEGVTSGTSAATPLAASVFVLVNDALIAAGRPTLGFLYPWLYKKGYKVLNDITKGTNRGCNTEGFAAGEGWDPSDADTACRRNVRRPSWQDLPGFSGDVTGSSTSLSLYSGPSAVLWNWDKHTNFNKLQHFAIRDCGLSGEEMEWIAQNNLLPNLKTLLINLNCNDDYNEQPRYIENVTSFFQSIDSLEELAINGPMEPQMIETVLIHHGPTLKKLSLTPSESTSNTRVRREKLPWSSLRIGLCRSRFCARYWKIS
;
A
#
# COMPACT_ATOMS: atom_id res chain seq x y z
N MET A 1 34.47 21.02 41.52
CA MET A 1 35.71 20.30 41.89
C MET A 1 36.01 19.33 40.74
N ARG A 2 37.11 19.58 40.02
CA ARG A 2 37.90 18.69 39.14
C ARG A 2 37.19 17.66 38.20
N ILE A 3 37.54 17.45 36.92
CA ILE A 3 38.42 18.12 35.94
C ILE A 3 38.43 17.25 34.64
N PHE A 4 38.50 17.90 33.46
CA PHE A 4 38.99 17.43 32.14
C PHE A 4 38.25 16.28 31.39
N ARG A 5 38.20 16.20 30.05
CA ARG A 5 39.18 16.64 29.03
C ARG A 5 38.51 16.71 27.63
N ARG A 6 38.44 17.92 27.04
CA ARG A 6 38.49 18.12 25.58
C ARG A 6 39.93 18.49 25.22
N SER A 7 40.50 17.80 24.24
CA SER A 7 41.74 18.15 23.52
C SER A 7 41.65 17.37 22.19
N SER A 8 41.46 17.97 21.02
CA SER A 8 42.26 18.95 20.26
C SER A 8 43.46 18.34 19.52
N ILE A 9 43.69 18.85 18.29
CA ILE A 9 44.88 18.85 17.41
C ILE A 9 44.75 17.90 16.21
N LYS A 10 45.06 18.25 14.94
CA LYS A 10 45.29 19.48 14.11
C LYS A 10 45.97 18.95 12.83
N ALA A 11 45.80 19.66 11.69
CA ALA A 11 46.79 19.93 10.61
C ALA A 11 46.20 19.78 9.18
N TYR A 12 46.46 20.63 8.16
CA TYR A 12 47.03 21.99 8.04
C TYR A 12 47.10 22.40 6.53
N LEU A 13 47.12 23.73 6.26
CA LEU A 13 47.69 24.51 5.10
C LEU A 13 46.75 24.79 3.91
N TYR A 14 46.67 25.97 3.25
CA TYR A 14 47.26 27.34 3.26
C TYR A 14 46.35 28.16 2.28
N GLY A 15 46.15 29.49 2.26
CA GLY A 15 46.76 30.65 2.91
C GLY A 15 46.01 31.96 2.57
N GLU A 16 46.25 32.99 3.38
CA GLU A 16 45.65 34.34 3.31
C GLU A 16 46.47 35.33 2.46
N ARG A 17 45.83 36.43 2.01
CA ARG A 17 46.42 37.78 2.06
C ARG A 17 45.39 38.85 2.45
N ALA A 18 45.72 39.58 3.52
CA ALA A 18 45.06 40.75 4.06
C ALA A 18 45.45 42.05 3.33
N LEU A 19 44.69 43.14 3.53
CA LEU A 19 45.25 44.50 3.55
C LEU A 19 44.38 45.49 4.35
N SER A 20 45.09 46.28 5.16
CA SER A 20 44.65 47.20 6.21
C SER A 20 44.43 48.62 5.71
N VAL A 21 43.54 49.33 6.39
CA VAL A 21 43.20 50.76 6.30
C VAL A 21 44.41 51.67 6.65
N THR A 22 44.56 52.79 5.92
CA THR A 22 45.34 53.96 6.37
C THR A 22 44.52 55.24 6.15
N ARG A 23 44.47 56.08 7.19
CA ARG A 23 43.83 57.42 7.24
C ARG A 23 44.55 58.43 6.34
N CYS A 24 43.79 59.32 5.72
CA CYS A 24 44.27 60.66 5.36
C CYS A 24 43.25 61.72 5.83
N ARG A 25 43.75 62.70 6.61
CA ARG A 25 43.03 63.90 7.07
C ARG A 25 43.28 65.01 6.06
N ILE A 26 42.23 65.68 5.58
CA ILE A 26 42.32 67.07 5.09
C ILE A 26 41.17 67.84 5.75
N GLY A 27 41.49 68.99 6.34
CA GLY A 27 40.54 69.85 7.03
C GLY A 27 40.25 71.15 6.30
N VAL A 28 39.16 71.77 6.77
CA VAL A 28 38.79 73.20 6.73
C VAL A 28 38.28 73.74 5.38
N SER A 29 37.00 74.13 5.28
CA SER A 29 36.54 75.49 5.64
C SER A 29 35.08 75.78 5.22
N SER A 30 34.31 76.29 6.17
CA SER A 30 33.31 77.38 6.12
C SER A 30 32.30 77.55 4.95
N LYS A 31 31.03 77.59 5.39
CA LYS A 31 29.93 78.51 5.00
C LYS A 31 29.05 78.18 3.77
N LEU A 32 27.73 78.29 4.02
CA LEU A 32 26.57 78.33 3.10
C LEU A 32 26.28 76.99 2.39
N ASP A 33 25.07 76.44 2.30
CA ASP A 33 23.72 77.00 2.42
C ASP A 33 22.71 75.97 2.98
N MET A 34 21.84 76.48 3.84
CA MET A 34 20.79 75.78 4.56
C MET A 34 19.52 75.62 3.71
N HIS A 35 19.62 75.04 2.50
CA HIS A 35 18.44 74.87 1.62
C HIS A 35 18.33 73.53 0.87
N PHE A 36 19.24 72.57 1.05
CA PHE A 36 19.18 71.29 0.34
C PHE A 36 18.65 70.08 1.15
N THR A 37 18.47 70.21 2.47
CA THR A 37 18.11 69.06 3.32
C THR A 37 16.61 68.74 3.33
N ASN A 38 15.74 69.68 2.97
CA ASN A 38 14.29 69.45 2.96
C ASN A 38 13.78 68.78 1.67
N VAL A 39 14.55 68.82 0.57
CA VAL A 39 14.14 68.18 -0.70
C VAL A 39 14.50 66.69 -0.69
N PHE A 40 15.59 66.28 -0.06
CA PHE A 40 15.96 64.86 0.02
C PHE A 40 15.09 64.05 0.99
N ILE A 41 14.60 64.65 2.08
CA ILE A 41 13.65 63.98 2.99
C ILE A 41 12.26 63.87 2.33
N ALA A 42 11.86 64.85 1.51
CA ALA A 42 10.61 64.76 0.76
C ALA A 42 10.67 63.68 -0.34
N VAL A 43 11.82 63.45 -0.98
CA VAL A 43 11.97 62.40 -2.01
C VAL A 43 12.05 60.99 -1.38
N ILE A 44 12.68 60.82 -0.22
CA ILE A 44 12.68 59.53 0.49
C ILE A 44 11.30 59.25 1.14
N ALA A 45 10.59 60.28 1.59
CA ALA A 45 9.19 60.14 2.02
C ALA A 45 8.22 59.88 0.84
N ALA A 46 8.50 60.44 -0.34
CA ALA A 46 7.72 60.19 -1.56
C ALA A 46 8.01 58.82 -2.20
N CYS A 47 9.22 58.27 -2.04
CA CYS A 47 9.53 56.90 -2.45
C CYS A 47 8.93 55.83 -1.51
N ASN A 48 8.67 56.15 -0.25
CA ASN A 48 7.90 55.28 0.66
C ASN A 48 6.38 55.50 0.59
N ALA A 49 5.91 56.56 -0.07
CA ALA A 49 4.49 56.84 -0.31
C ALA A 49 3.97 56.32 -1.67
N LEU A 50 4.81 55.59 -2.42
CA LEU A 50 4.43 54.82 -3.60
C LEU A 50 4.61 53.32 -3.32
N ALA A 51 4.18 52.84 -2.15
CA ALA A 51 3.56 51.53 -2.12
C ALA A 51 2.23 51.70 -2.85
N THR A 52 2.25 51.50 -4.16
CA THR A 52 1.01 51.28 -4.90
C THR A 52 0.24 50.18 -4.16
N PRO A 53 -1.04 50.37 -3.81
CA PRO A 53 -1.86 49.24 -3.44
C PRO A 53 -1.67 48.24 -4.57
N ASN A 54 -1.31 46.98 -4.26
CA ASN A 54 -1.30 45.94 -5.28
C ASN A 54 -2.64 46.07 -6.01
N ALA A 55 -2.59 46.51 -7.27
CA ALA A 55 -3.80 46.81 -8.01
C ALA A 55 -4.64 45.54 -7.94
N ARG A 56 -5.84 45.61 -7.33
CA ARG A 56 -6.67 44.45 -7.02
C ARG A 56 -6.74 43.58 -8.26
N SER A 57 -5.98 42.48 -8.26
CA SER A 57 -5.99 41.59 -9.40
C SER A 57 -7.42 41.05 -9.52
N PRO A 58 -7.94 40.89 -10.73
CA PRO A 58 -9.27 40.35 -10.90
C PRO A 58 -9.37 38.97 -10.23
N TYR A 59 -10.56 38.68 -9.71
CA TYR A 59 -10.89 37.33 -9.27
C TYR A 59 -10.92 36.41 -10.49
N ALA A 60 -10.30 35.25 -10.34
CA ALA A 60 -10.30 34.18 -11.33
C ALA A 60 -10.60 32.86 -10.63
N ILE A 61 -11.32 31.98 -11.33
CA ILE A 61 -11.67 30.65 -10.82
C ILE A 61 -10.38 29.90 -10.48
N LYS A 62 -10.22 29.52 -9.21
CA LYS A 62 -9.07 28.76 -8.72
C LYS A 62 -9.32 27.25 -8.84
N GLU A 63 -10.56 26.83 -8.60
CA GLU A 63 -10.94 25.43 -8.69
C GLU A 63 -12.41 25.29 -9.11
N THR A 64 -12.69 24.24 -9.89
CA THR A 64 -14.03 23.76 -10.17
C THR A 64 -14.04 22.25 -9.93
N HIS A 65 -15.08 21.77 -9.27
CA HIS A 65 -15.29 20.35 -9.04
C HIS A 65 -16.77 20.05 -9.13
N PHE A 66 -17.13 19.03 -9.91
CA PHE A 66 -18.50 18.60 -10.02
C PHE A 66 -18.95 17.92 -8.72
N ALA A 67 -20.22 18.13 -8.34
CA ALA A 67 -20.80 17.32 -7.30
C ALA A 67 -20.89 15.86 -7.80
N PRO A 68 -20.46 14.86 -7.03
CA PRO A 68 -20.61 13.46 -7.43
C PRO A 68 -22.08 13.08 -7.64
N ASP A 69 -22.36 12.10 -8.49
CA ASP A 69 -23.72 11.71 -8.92
C ASP A 69 -24.68 11.40 -7.76
N GLU A 70 -24.18 10.94 -6.61
CA GLU A 70 -24.99 10.64 -5.44
C GLU A 70 -25.40 11.89 -4.64
N TRP A 71 -24.90 13.07 -4.99
CA TRP A 71 -25.23 14.35 -4.36
C TRP A 71 -26.18 15.16 -5.23
N SER A 72 -27.36 15.41 -4.68
CA SER A 72 -28.37 16.27 -5.30
C SER A 72 -28.30 17.68 -4.73
N LYS A 73 -28.04 18.65 -5.59
CA LYS A 73 -28.08 20.09 -5.26
C LYS A 73 -29.47 20.46 -4.75
N GLN A 74 -29.54 21.07 -3.58
CA GLN A 74 -30.76 21.62 -2.98
C GLN A 74 -30.77 23.15 -3.13
N GLU A 75 -31.51 23.82 -2.24
CA GLU A 75 -31.56 25.27 -2.17
C GLU A 75 -30.20 25.91 -1.83
N ARG A 76 -30.09 27.21 -2.13
CA ARG A 76 -28.92 28.01 -1.77
C ARG A 76 -28.82 28.04 -0.25
N THR A 77 -27.60 27.88 0.27
CA THR A 77 -27.40 27.91 1.72
C THR A 77 -27.63 29.35 2.20
N HIS A 78 -28.75 29.59 2.87
CA HIS A 78 -29.11 30.91 3.38
C HIS A 78 -28.68 31.10 4.84
N GLY A 79 -28.39 32.35 5.23
CA GLY A 79 -28.25 32.78 6.62
C GLY A 79 -26.81 32.89 7.15
N ARG A 80 -26.67 33.42 8.38
CA ARG A 80 -25.37 33.60 9.10
C ARG A 80 -24.76 32.29 9.60
N LYS A 81 -25.06 31.15 8.96
CA LYS A 81 -24.46 29.87 9.30
C LYS A 81 -22.95 30.03 9.16
N THR A 82 -22.23 29.84 10.26
CA THR A 82 -20.78 29.93 10.25
C THR A 82 -20.21 28.72 9.51
N ILE A 83 -18.98 28.83 9.00
CA ILE A 83 -18.17 27.74 8.48
C ILE A 83 -16.72 27.90 8.91
N GLN A 84 -16.11 26.82 9.39
CA GLN A 84 -14.68 26.80 9.65
C GLN A 84 -13.97 26.58 8.33
N LEU A 85 -13.17 27.56 7.92
CA LEU A 85 -12.30 27.49 6.76
C LEU A 85 -10.89 27.08 7.18
N GLN A 86 -10.27 26.27 6.34
CA GLN A 86 -8.85 25.93 6.34
C GLN A 86 -8.27 26.41 5.01
N ILE A 87 -7.33 27.35 5.06
CA ILE A 87 -6.62 27.90 3.92
C ILE A 87 -5.22 27.28 3.92
N GLY A 88 -5.01 26.30 3.04
CA GLY A 88 -3.71 25.68 2.83
C GLY A 88 -2.81 26.60 2.00
N LEU A 89 -1.72 27.07 2.60
CA LEU A 89 -0.75 27.93 1.95
C LEU A 89 0.28 27.10 1.19
N LYS A 90 0.85 27.70 0.15
CA LYS A 90 1.94 27.11 -0.63
C LYS A 90 3.14 26.87 0.29
N GLN A 91 3.55 25.61 0.38
CA GLN A 91 4.72 25.21 1.16
C GLN A 91 6.02 25.60 0.45
N GLY A 92 7.04 26.02 1.21
CA GLY A 92 8.29 26.53 0.68
C GLY A 92 9.16 25.48 -0.04
N GLN A 93 9.71 24.52 0.69
CA GLN A 93 10.72 23.57 0.18
C GLN A 93 10.23 22.10 0.21
N PHE A 94 9.00 21.85 -0.24
CA PHE A 94 8.45 20.49 -0.23
C PHE A 94 9.29 19.50 -1.05
N ASP A 95 9.87 19.92 -2.17
CA ASP A 95 10.75 19.05 -2.99
C ASP A 95 12.02 18.62 -2.24
N GLU A 96 12.47 19.42 -1.27
CA GLU A 96 13.58 19.06 -0.39
C GLU A 96 13.14 18.05 0.67
N LEU A 97 11.95 18.26 1.26
CA LEU A 97 11.34 17.30 2.18
C LEU A 97 11.15 15.93 1.51
N ASP A 98 10.64 15.90 0.27
CA ASP A 98 10.45 14.65 -0.48
C ASP A 98 11.79 13.92 -0.71
N ARG A 99 12.86 14.66 -1.04
CA ARG A 99 14.20 14.08 -1.24
C ARG A 99 14.79 13.49 0.05
N HIS A 100 14.52 14.12 1.19
CA HIS A 100 15.10 13.77 2.50
C HIS A 100 14.06 13.21 3.48
N LEU A 101 13.01 12.54 2.98
CA LEU A 101 11.86 12.10 3.78
C LEU A 101 12.21 11.12 4.92
N GLN A 102 13.40 10.54 4.97
CA GLN A 102 13.84 9.69 6.09
C GLN A 102 14.82 10.38 7.06
N GLU A 103 15.32 11.57 6.70
CA GLU A 103 16.41 12.27 7.40
C GLU A 103 16.00 13.67 7.90
N ALA A 104 14.78 14.12 7.60
CA ALA A 104 14.32 15.46 7.94
C ALA A 104 14.10 15.64 9.45
N GLU A 105 15.05 16.31 10.13
CA GLU A 105 14.95 16.64 11.56
C GLU A 105 14.04 17.86 11.83
N GLU A 106 13.86 18.75 10.84
CA GLU A 106 13.14 20.03 10.97
C GLU A 106 12.04 20.20 9.89
N VAL A 107 11.09 19.26 9.85
CA VAL A 107 9.99 19.23 8.86
C VAL A 107 9.22 20.55 8.77
N ASN A 108 8.94 21.19 9.91
CA ASN A 108 8.17 22.44 9.94
C ASN A 108 8.89 23.61 9.25
N GLU A 109 10.21 23.69 9.35
CA GLU A 109 10.99 24.77 8.73
C GLU A 109 11.04 24.61 7.21
N LEU A 110 11.19 23.38 6.73
CA LEU A 110 11.21 23.07 5.30
C LEU A 110 9.89 23.40 4.61
N VAL A 111 8.75 23.14 5.27
CA VAL A 111 7.43 23.32 4.65
C VAL A 111 6.79 24.68 4.95
N ALA A 112 7.41 25.50 5.80
CA ALA A 112 6.91 26.84 6.11
C ALA A 112 6.72 27.66 4.82
N PRO A 113 5.61 28.41 4.69
CA PRO A 113 5.42 29.32 3.55
C PRO A 113 6.43 30.47 3.56
N SER A 114 6.64 31.09 2.40
CA SER A 114 7.42 32.33 2.33
C SER A 114 6.76 33.46 3.12
N SER A 115 7.54 34.42 3.62
CA SER A 115 6.99 35.63 4.25
C SER A 115 6.06 36.38 3.29
N GLU A 116 6.42 36.46 2.01
CA GLU A 116 5.59 37.03 0.95
C GLU A 116 4.22 36.36 0.85
N THR A 117 4.16 35.02 0.89
CA THR A 117 2.89 34.27 0.90
C THR A 117 2.03 34.65 2.09
N HIS A 118 2.62 34.76 3.27
CA HIS A 118 1.90 35.19 4.47
C HIS A 118 1.39 36.62 4.35
N ASP A 119 2.23 37.55 3.93
CA ASP A 119 1.90 38.97 3.83
C ASP A 119 0.74 39.18 2.83
N LEU A 120 0.83 38.59 1.64
CA LEU A 120 -0.22 38.70 0.61
C LEU A 120 -1.56 38.11 1.07
N VAL A 121 -1.54 36.95 1.74
CA VAL A 121 -2.78 36.32 2.23
C VAL A 121 -3.36 37.10 3.41
N HIS A 122 -2.54 37.63 4.31
CA HIS A 122 -3.01 38.47 5.41
C HIS A 122 -3.62 39.78 4.91
N ASP A 123 -2.98 40.45 3.95
CA ASP A 123 -3.49 41.68 3.33
C ASP A 123 -4.86 41.40 2.69
N TRP A 124 -4.99 40.31 1.92
CA TRP A 124 -6.25 39.90 1.32
C TRP A 124 -7.35 39.62 2.36
N LEU A 125 -7.04 38.93 3.46
CA LEU A 125 -8.00 38.67 4.53
C LEU A 125 -8.43 39.98 5.23
N GLN A 126 -7.48 40.87 5.52
CA GLN A 126 -7.77 42.18 6.12
C GLN A 126 -8.65 43.05 5.22
N GLU A 127 -8.37 43.08 3.91
CA GLU A 127 -9.16 43.81 2.93
C GLU A 127 -10.62 43.33 2.86
N ASN A 128 -10.86 42.05 3.19
CA ASN A 128 -12.19 41.45 3.28
C ASN A 128 -12.81 41.55 4.69
N GLY A 129 -12.24 42.37 5.56
CA GLY A 129 -12.80 42.68 6.89
C GLY A 129 -12.50 41.64 7.96
N ILE A 130 -11.51 40.77 7.77
CA ILE A 130 -11.11 39.74 8.73
C ILE A 130 -9.96 40.28 9.60
N ASP A 131 -10.17 40.32 10.91
CA ASP A 131 -9.13 40.77 11.86
C ASP A 131 -8.09 39.65 12.05
N VAL A 132 -7.00 39.72 11.28
CA VAL A 132 -5.94 38.70 11.26
C VAL A 132 -5.25 38.46 12.61
N ASN A 133 -5.32 39.42 13.53
CA ASN A 133 -4.71 39.33 14.86
C ASN A 133 -5.60 38.61 15.87
N LYS A 134 -6.89 38.43 15.57
CA LYS A 134 -7.87 37.85 16.51
C LYS A 134 -8.61 36.63 15.98
N GLN A 135 -8.75 36.51 14.66
CA GLN A 135 -9.63 35.51 14.05
C GLN A 135 -8.88 34.32 13.45
N LEU A 136 -7.54 34.38 13.37
CA LEU A 136 -6.73 33.34 12.73
C LEU A 136 -6.07 32.44 13.76
N SER A 137 -6.01 31.16 13.42
CA SER A 137 -5.17 30.14 14.05
C SER A 137 -4.35 29.44 12.97
N TYR A 138 -3.26 28.78 13.36
CA TYR A 138 -2.27 28.25 12.40
C TYR A 138 -1.85 26.83 12.74
N SER A 139 -1.45 26.08 11.71
CA SER A 139 -0.62 24.88 11.88
C SER A 139 0.78 25.23 12.44
N PRO A 140 1.56 24.26 12.94
CA PRO A 140 2.91 24.49 13.47
C PRO A 140 3.87 25.13 12.46
N ALA A 141 3.85 24.65 11.22
CA ALA A 141 4.63 25.22 10.12
C ALA A 141 4.03 26.53 9.57
N LYS A 142 2.86 26.95 10.10
CA LYS A 142 2.04 28.08 9.61
C LYS A 142 1.61 27.96 8.16
N ASP A 143 1.70 26.77 7.58
CA ASP A 143 1.30 26.46 6.22
C ASP A 143 -0.22 26.19 6.05
N CYS A 144 -0.99 26.33 7.13
CA CYS A 144 -2.45 26.27 7.13
C CYS A 144 -2.99 27.37 8.04
N ILE A 145 -3.87 28.22 7.51
CA ILE A 145 -4.63 29.22 8.28
C ILE A 145 -6.02 28.68 8.55
N ILE A 146 -6.46 28.72 9.80
CA ILE A 146 -7.74 28.20 10.28
C ILE A 146 -8.55 29.36 10.86
N LEU A 147 -9.76 29.57 10.36
CA LEU A 147 -10.66 30.65 10.76
C LEU A 147 -12.13 30.24 10.64
N GLN A 148 -13.04 30.95 11.32
CA GLN A 148 -14.48 30.70 11.25
C GLN A 148 -15.22 31.93 10.73
N LEU A 149 -15.97 31.78 9.64
CA LEU A 149 -16.67 32.87 8.98
C LEU A 149 -18.13 32.50 8.66
N PRO A 150 -19.09 33.42 8.77
CA PRO A 150 -20.41 33.29 8.16
C PRO A 150 -20.33 32.95 6.66
N ILE A 151 -21.23 32.09 6.15
CA ILE A 151 -21.22 31.66 4.74
C ILE A 151 -21.32 32.85 3.77
N ASP A 152 -22.10 33.87 4.08
CA ASP A 152 -22.18 35.10 3.28
C ASP A 152 -20.83 35.82 3.15
N MET A 153 -20.03 35.85 4.23
CA MET A 153 -18.66 36.34 4.16
C MET A 153 -17.76 35.43 3.32
N VAL A 154 -17.94 34.11 3.38
CA VAL A 154 -17.18 33.16 2.56
C VAL A 154 -17.52 33.28 1.07
N GLU A 155 -18.80 33.41 0.72
CA GLU A 155 -19.26 33.66 -0.65
C GLU A 155 -18.63 34.92 -1.24
N ASN A 156 -18.55 36.00 -0.45
CA ASN A 156 -17.88 37.24 -0.85
C ASN A 156 -16.35 37.07 -0.96
N LEU A 157 -15.74 36.43 0.02
CA LEU A 157 -14.29 36.23 0.08
C LEU A 157 -13.78 35.44 -1.14
N LEU A 158 -14.54 34.42 -1.56
CA LEU A 158 -14.16 33.45 -2.58
C LEU A 158 -14.87 33.63 -3.92
N ASP A 159 -15.73 34.66 -4.08
CA ASP A 159 -16.62 34.83 -5.24
C ASP A 159 -17.26 33.48 -5.65
N ALA A 160 -18.01 32.92 -4.71
CA ALA A 160 -18.58 31.58 -4.79
C ALA A 160 -20.04 31.57 -4.34
N GLU A 161 -20.80 30.56 -4.77
CA GLU A 161 -22.19 30.35 -4.35
C GLU A 161 -22.34 28.99 -3.66
N TYR A 162 -22.68 29.01 -2.37
CA TYR A 162 -22.87 27.81 -1.55
C TYR A 162 -24.32 27.32 -1.61
N HIS A 163 -24.47 26.01 -1.74
CA HIS A 163 -25.76 25.34 -1.67
C HIS A 163 -25.70 24.19 -0.70
N ASP A 164 -26.86 23.85 -0.17
CA ASP A 164 -27.02 22.59 0.52
C ASP A 164 -27.10 21.48 -0.53
N TYR A 165 -26.36 20.39 -0.31
CA TYR A 165 -26.36 19.20 -1.16
C TYR A 165 -26.81 18.04 -0.32
N LYS A 166 -27.84 17.32 -0.82
CA LYS A 166 -28.36 16.13 -0.17
C LYS A 166 -27.81 14.88 -0.86
N HIS A 167 -27.13 14.04 -0.11
CA HIS A 167 -26.67 12.73 -0.58
C HIS A 167 -27.81 11.71 -0.61
N ALA A 168 -27.68 10.66 -1.42
CA ALA A 168 -28.64 9.56 -1.55
C ALA A 168 -28.97 8.85 -0.21
N ASP A 169 -28.07 8.88 0.77
CA ASP A 169 -28.30 8.32 2.12
C ASP A 169 -29.01 9.30 3.09
N GLY A 170 -29.41 10.47 2.61
CA GLY A 170 -30.16 11.48 3.34
C GLY A 170 -29.32 12.58 4.00
N ARG A 171 -27.98 12.51 3.98
CA ARG A 171 -27.09 13.55 4.54
C ARG A 171 -27.20 14.88 3.78
N ILE A 172 -26.98 15.99 4.46
CA ILE A 172 -26.93 17.33 3.85
C ILE A 172 -25.62 18.03 4.21
N VAL A 173 -24.94 18.63 3.23
CA VAL A 173 -23.72 19.45 3.41
C VAL A 173 -23.81 20.76 2.65
N SER A 174 -23.25 21.84 3.19
CA SER A 174 -23.17 23.13 2.48
C SER A 174 -21.85 23.21 1.71
N ARG A 175 -21.91 23.27 0.38
CA ARG A 175 -20.75 23.21 -0.53
C ARG A 175 -20.95 24.10 -1.75
N THR A 176 -19.87 24.36 -2.46
CA THR A 176 -19.89 25.00 -3.77
C THR A 176 -19.18 24.12 -4.79
N THR A 177 -19.52 24.24 -6.08
CA THR A 177 -18.84 23.50 -7.16
C THR A 177 -17.73 24.31 -7.81
N ARG A 178 -17.59 25.59 -7.46
CA ARG A 178 -16.50 26.45 -7.95
C ARG A 178 -16.21 27.56 -6.95
N TRP A 179 -14.98 28.01 -6.92
CA TRP A 179 -14.58 29.19 -6.15
C TRP A 179 -13.38 29.87 -6.81
N SER A 180 -13.22 31.15 -6.50
CA SER A 180 -12.27 32.05 -7.12
C SER A 180 -11.37 32.71 -6.07
N LEU A 181 -10.25 33.23 -6.54
CA LEU A 181 -9.34 34.08 -5.77
C LEU A 181 -8.84 35.22 -6.65
N PRO A 182 -8.40 36.34 -6.06
CA PRO A 182 -7.53 37.29 -6.75
C PRO A 182 -6.39 36.54 -7.44
N THR A 183 -6.19 36.80 -8.73
CA THR A 183 -5.20 36.08 -9.57
C THR A 183 -3.81 35.99 -8.92
N HIS A 184 -3.35 37.05 -8.23
CA HIS A 184 -2.05 37.05 -7.57
C HIS A 184 -1.92 36.01 -6.44
N LEU A 185 -3.02 35.60 -5.79
CA LEU A 185 -3.00 34.60 -4.72
C LEU A 185 -2.98 33.15 -5.23
N HIS A 186 -3.12 32.92 -6.54
CA HIS A 186 -3.18 31.57 -7.09
C HIS A 186 -1.89 30.78 -6.87
N GLU A 187 -0.74 31.45 -6.80
CA GLU A 187 0.55 30.81 -6.53
C GLU A 187 0.84 30.63 -5.02
N HIS A 188 0.06 31.29 -4.15
CA HIS A 188 0.27 31.35 -2.71
C HIS A 188 -0.72 30.48 -1.90
N ILE A 189 -1.89 30.19 -2.46
CA ILE A 189 -2.91 29.35 -1.83
C ILE A 189 -3.05 28.04 -2.62
N ASP A 190 -2.75 26.91 -1.98
CA ASP A 190 -2.95 25.58 -2.56
C ASP A 190 -4.44 25.21 -2.58
N THR A 191 -5.13 25.36 -1.44
CA THR A 191 -6.55 24.96 -1.31
C THR A 191 -7.27 25.74 -0.21
N ILE A 192 -8.60 25.90 -0.32
CA ILE A 192 -9.46 26.42 0.75
C ILE A 192 -10.59 25.44 0.99
N GLN A 193 -10.78 25.01 2.24
CA GLN A 193 -11.74 23.97 2.60
C GLN A 193 -12.59 24.36 3.81
N PRO A 194 -13.84 23.88 3.93
CA PRO A 194 -14.56 23.08 2.93
C PRO A 194 -15.21 23.97 1.84
N THR A 195 -14.89 23.69 0.58
CA THR A 195 -15.47 24.38 -0.60
C THR A 195 -16.13 23.37 -1.54
N THR A 196 -15.32 22.71 -2.36
CA THR A 196 -15.64 21.75 -3.43
C THR A 196 -15.58 20.31 -2.96
N SER A 197 -15.24 20.08 -1.70
CA SER A 197 -15.00 18.75 -1.17
C SER A 197 -16.28 18.03 -0.71
N PHE A 198 -16.78 17.12 -1.53
CA PHE A 198 -17.94 16.26 -1.25
C PHE A 198 -17.52 14.92 -0.63
N PHE A 199 -16.88 14.96 0.55
CA PHE A 199 -16.42 13.75 1.23
C PHE A 199 -17.59 12.81 1.57
N ARG A 200 -17.36 11.52 1.43
CA ARG A 200 -18.29 10.43 1.70
C ARG A 200 -17.69 9.44 2.72
N GLY A 201 -17.08 8.36 2.31
CA GLY A 201 -16.65 7.27 3.17
C GLY A 201 -17.33 5.98 2.75
N ALA A 202 -16.49 4.98 2.52
CA ALA A 202 -16.90 3.73 1.91
C ALA A 202 -18.08 3.05 2.65
N PRO A 203 -19.05 2.48 1.90
CA PRO A 203 -20.23 1.84 2.47
C PRO A 203 -19.88 0.66 3.39
N ARG A 204 -20.75 0.45 4.38
CA ARG A 204 -20.66 -0.54 5.45
C ARG A 204 -20.93 -1.94 4.92
N THR A 205 -20.07 -2.90 5.28
CA THR A 205 -20.30 -4.32 5.00
C THR A 205 -20.27 -5.10 6.30
N TRP A 206 -21.35 -5.80 6.59
CA TRP A 206 -21.48 -6.63 7.79
C TRP A 206 -22.41 -7.81 7.55
N VAL A 207 -22.03 -8.94 8.13
CA VAL A 207 -22.77 -10.19 8.05
C VAL A 207 -23.00 -10.73 9.47
N HIS A 208 -24.26 -10.97 9.80
CA HIS A 208 -24.63 -11.81 10.95
C HIS A 208 -24.45 -13.29 10.60
N THR A 209 -23.22 -13.77 10.65
CA THR A 209 -22.91 -15.21 10.61
C THR A 209 -21.93 -15.52 11.71
N ALA A 210 -22.21 -16.58 12.48
CA ALA A 210 -21.26 -17.07 13.47
C ALA A 210 -19.91 -17.30 12.78
N ALA A 211 -18.84 -16.81 13.41
CA ALA A 211 -17.49 -17.11 12.92
C ALA A 211 -17.33 -18.63 12.90
N HIS A 212 -17.26 -19.20 11.69
CA HIS A 212 -16.74 -20.55 11.53
C HIS A 212 -15.24 -20.45 11.78
N ALA A 213 -14.86 -20.50 13.05
CA ALA A 213 -13.52 -20.97 13.38
C ALA A 213 -13.51 -22.42 12.88
N PRO A 214 -12.69 -22.79 11.87
CA PRO A 214 -12.38 -24.20 11.69
C PRO A 214 -11.94 -24.75 13.05
N GLU A 215 -12.29 -26.01 13.37
CA GLU A 215 -11.85 -26.68 14.59
C GLU A 215 -10.41 -26.27 14.90
N SER A 216 -10.18 -25.73 16.11
CA SER A 216 -8.94 -25.05 16.53
C SER A 216 -7.76 -25.49 15.68
N PRO A 217 -7.17 -24.61 14.84
CA PRO A 217 -6.20 -25.05 13.86
C PRO A 217 -5.14 -25.83 14.61
N SER A 218 -4.99 -27.11 14.27
CA SER A 218 -3.75 -27.80 14.58
C SER A 218 -2.66 -26.87 14.05
N PRO A 219 -1.65 -26.49 14.86
CA PRO A 219 -0.55 -25.71 14.34
C PRO A 219 -0.15 -26.34 13.02
N PRO A 220 -0.12 -25.58 11.92
CA PRO A 220 0.06 -26.16 10.62
C PRO A 220 1.29 -27.08 10.69
N THR A 221 1.11 -28.34 10.30
CA THR A 221 2.17 -29.36 10.40
C THR A 221 3.42 -28.97 9.63
N ASN A 222 3.25 -28.04 8.69
CA ASN A 222 4.33 -27.30 8.06
C ASN A 222 4.99 -26.35 9.06
N SER A 223 6.23 -26.67 9.43
CA SER A 223 7.07 -25.89 10.34
C SER A 223 7.22 -24.41 9.95
N SER A 224 7.14 -24.08 8.65
CA SER A 224 7.23 -22.69 8.18
C SER A 224 5.97 -21.90 8.54
N LEU A 225 4.79 -22.49 8.33
CA LEU A 225 3.51 -21.88 8.72
C LEU A 225 3.38 -21.81 10.26
N ALA A 226 3.86 -22.82 10.99
CA ALA A 226 3.84 -22.81 12.46
C ALA A 226 4.71 -21.67 13.03
N THR A 227 5.81 -21.32 12.34
CA THR A 227 6.68 -20.21 12.70
C THR A 227 6.03 -18.85 12.41
N VAL A 228 5.27 -18.71 11.31
CA VAL A 228 4.55 -17.47 10.97
C VAL A 228 3.34 -17.23 11.89
N CYS A 229 2.74 -18.30 12.42
CA CYS A 229 1.64 -18.21 13.38
C CYS A 229 2.09 -17.97 14.83
N ASP A 230 3.41 -17.92 15.11
CA ASP A 230 3.91 -17.64 16.46
C ASP A 230 3.84 -16.15 16.82
N ARG A 231 2.77 -15.79 17.51
CA ARG A 231 2.50 -14.42 17.97
C ARG A 231 3.36 -13.99 19.17
N ASN A 232 4.14 -14.90 19.76
CA ASN A 232 4.96 -14.64 20.95
C ASN A 232 6.44 -14.37 20.63
N SER A 233 6.80 -14.34 19.34
CA SER A 233 8.19 -14.17 18.89
C SER A 233 8.79 -12.76 19.11
N VAL A 234 8.02 -11.78 19.62
CA VAL A 234 8.49 -10.41 19.83
C VAL A 234 8.17 -9.96 21.26
N THR A 235 9.18 -9.41 21.95
CA THR A 235 9.02 -8.82 23.29
C THR A 235 8.69 -7.33 23.19
N PRO A 236 7.50 -6.88 23.67
CA PRO A 236 7.05 -5.50 23.56
C PRO A 236 8.03 -4.47 24.13
N ASN A 237 8.32 -3.41 23.37
CA ASN A 237 9.05 -2.25 23.83
C ASN A 237 8.15 -1.01 23.88
N PHE A 238 7.98 -0.42 25.07
CA PHE A 238 7.11 0.74 25.30
C PHE A 238 7.54 2.04 24.57
N LYS A 239 8.70 2.05 23.90
CA LYS A 239 9.10 3.13 22.98
C LYS A 239 8.40 3.08 21.63
N ASN A 240 7.71 1.98 21.33
CA ASN A 240 6.91 1.79 20.12
C ASN A 240 5.42 1.98 20.42
N SER A 241 4.63 2.33 19.41
CA SER A 241 3.19 2.49 19.54
C SER A 241 2.49 2.45 18.20
N ILE A 242 1.23 2.00 18.22
CA ILE A 242 0.33 1.95 17.06
C ILE A 242 -0.89 2.85 17.27
N GLY A 243 -1.26 3.57 16.22
CA GLY A 243 -2.47 4.38 16.18
C GLY A 243 -3.47 3.84 15.18
N PHE A 244 -4.74 4.22 15.34
CA PHE A 244 -5.71 4.12 14.25
C PHE A 244 -6.65 5.32 14.23
N ALA A 245 -7.03 5.75 13.03
CA ALA A 245 -7.89 6.91 12.82
C ALA A 245 -9.33 6.48 12.53
N ASN A 246 -10.27 7.22 13.14
CA ASN A 246 -11.71 7.01 13.01
C ASN A 246 -12.39 8.32 12.61
N TYR A 247 -13.38 8.17 11.74
CA TYR A 247 -14.22 9.23 11.20
C TYR A 247 -15.69 8.77 11.23
N LEU A 248 -16.62 9.65 10.87
CA LEU A 248 -18.05 9.33 10.71
C LEU A 248 -18.74 8.86 12.01
N ASP A 249 -18.34 9.41 13.15
CA ASP A 249 -18.81 9.03 14.50
C ASP A 249 -18.58 7.55 14.85
N GLU A 250 -17.60 6.90 14.22
CA GLU A 250 -17.19 5.55 14.57
C GLU A 250 -16.34 5.59 15.86
N ILE A 251 -16.75 4.80 16.86
CA ILE A 251 -16.13 4.79 18.19
C ILE A 251 -15.74 3.36 18.55
N PRO A 252 -14.51 3.08 19.00
CA PRO A 252 -14.15 1.77 19.54
C PRO A 252 -15.07 1.34 20.68
N ILE A 253 -15.47 0.05 20.73
CA ILE A 253 -16.38 -0.45 21.77
C ILE A 253 -15.56 -1.31 22.75
N ARG A 254 -15.18 -0.74 23.89
CA ARG A 254 -14.34 -1.47 24.87
C ARG A 254 -14.95 -2.78 25.35
N PRO A 255 -16.26 -2.88 25.66
CA PRO A 255 -16.86 -4.15 26.04
C PRO A 255 -16.73 -5.24 24.96
N ASP A 256 -16.83 -4.87 23.67
CA ASP A 256 -16.65 -5.82 22.57
C ASP A 256 -15.19 -6.24 22.44
N ALA A 257 -14.25 -5.30 22.57
CA ALA A 257 -12.82 -5.60 22.61
C ALA A 257 -12.47 -6.54 23.78
N GLU A 258 -13.09 -6.35 24.95
CA GLU A 258 -12.91 -7.21 26.11
C GLU A 258 -13.40 -8.64 25.84
N VAL A 259 -14.60 -8.79 25.25
CA VAL A 259 -15.14 -10.12 24.89
C VAL A 259 -14.29 -10.78 23.79
N PHE A 260 -13.86 -10.01 22.78
CA PHE A 260 -12.96 -10.48 21.73
C PHE A 260 -11.65 -11.02 22.32
N LEU A 261 -10.98 -10.24 23.17
CA LEU A 261 -9.71 -10.64 23.79
C LEU A 261 -9.90 -11.79 24.77
N LYS A 262 -11.00 -11.84 25.55
CA LYS A 262 -11.33 -13.00 26.38
C LYS A 262 -11.40 -14.30 25.58
N LYS A 263 -11.87 -14.24 24.33
CA LYS A 263 -11.99 -15.42 23.46
C LYS A 263 -10.69 -15.76 22.74
N PHE A 264 -10.05 -14.77 22.13
CA PHE A 264 -8.96 -14.99 21.17
C PHE A 264 -7.56 -14.68 21.72
N ARG A 265 -7.45 -13.91 22.81
CA ARG A 265 -6.18 -13.51 23.42
C ARG A 265 -6.31 -13.16 24.91
N PRO A 266 -6.61 -14.14 25.79
CA PRO A 266 -6.95 -13.88 27.19
C PRO A 266 -5.89 -13.12 27.99
N GLU A 267 -4.61 -13.32 27.67
CA GLU A 267 -3.48 -12.60 28.26
C GLU A 267 -3.51 -11.08 27.96
N ALA A 268 -4.17 -10.68 26.88
CA ALA A 268 -4.25 -9.29 26.43
C ALA A 268 -5.52 -8.55 26.86
N ILE A 269 -6.41 -9.15 27.65
CA ILE A 269 -7.70 -8.54 28.06
C ILE A 269 -7.55 -7.12 28.60
N SER A 270 -6.47 -6.84 29.36
CA SER A 270 -6.20 -5.50 29.89
C SER A 270 -6.11 -4.41 28.82
N GLN A 271 -5.75 -4.77 27.58
CA GLN A 271 -5.70 -3.82 26.46
C GLN A 271 -7.07 -3.28 26.07
N ALA A 272 -8.17 -4.01 26.33
CA ALA A 272 -9.53 -3.52 26.05
C ALA A 272 -9.84 -2.21 26.78
N SER A 273 -9.30 -2.02 27.98
CA SER A 273 -9.47 -0.81 28.78
C SER A 273 -8.26 0.13 28.75
N ALA A 274 -7.07 -0.34 28.37
CA ALA A 274 -5.85 0.45 28.42
C ALA A 274 -5.60 1.37 27.20
N PHE A 275 -6.21 1.10 26.02
CA PHE A 275 -5.96 1.96 24.85
C PHE A 275 -6.47 3.39 25.06
N THR A 276 -5.74 4.37 24.52
CA THR A 276 -6.07 5.79 24.65
C THR A 276 -7.05 6.20 23.55
N GLN A 277 -8.06 7.01 23.89
CA GLN A 277 -8.98 7.60 22.93
C GLN A 277 -8.78 9.12 22.90
N ILE A 278 -8.42 9.66 21.74
CA ILE A 278 -8.19 11.08 21.53
C ILE A 278 -9.34 11.64 20.68
N SER A 279 -10.06 12.62 21.23
CA SER A 279 -11.02 13.43 20.48
C SER A 279 -10.26 14.54 19.74
N VAL A 280 -10.29 14.50 18.41
CA VAL A 280 -9.79 15.57 17.55
C VAL A 280 -10.98 16.36 17.06
N ALA A 281 -10.97 17.69 17.16
CA ALA A 281 -12.05 18.57 16.69
C ALA A 281 -13.47 18.13 17.15
N GLY A 282 -13.60 17.65 18.39
CA GLY A 282 -14.88 17.22 18.97
C GLY A 282 -15.39 15.87 18.47
N GLY A 283 -14.53 15.01 17.91
CA GLY A 283 -14.90 13.65 17.53
C GLY A 283 -15.34 12.82 18.75
N PRO A 284 -16.33 11.92 18.60
CA PRO A 284 -16.91 11.22 19.75
C PRO A 284 -15.96 10.17 20.30
N VAL A 285 -15.91 10.07 21.63
CA VAL A 285 -15.18 9.03 22.38
C VAL A 285 -16.11 8.41 23.41
N GLN A 286 -15.95 7.12 23.68
CA GLN A 286 -16.83 6.38 24.59
C GLN A 286 -16.12 5.16 25.16
N ASP A 287 -16.29 4.90 26.46
CA ASP A 287 -15.74 3.69 27.10
C ASP A 287 -16.78 2.57 27.28
N GLY A 288 -18.08 2.90 27.28
CA GLY A 288 -19.18 1.94 27.49
C GLY A 288 -19.70 1.26 26.21
N PRO A 289 -20.75 0.41 26.33
CA PRO A 289 -21.41 -0.22 25.18
C PRO A 289 -22.21 0.80 24.35
N LEU A 290 -22.59 0.41 23.13
CA LEU A 290 -23.44 1.25 22.28
C LEU A 290 -24.79 1.55 22.97
N THR A 291 -25.25 2.79 22.85
CA THR A 291 -26.61 3.19 23.16
C THR A 291 -27.60 2.60 22.16
N ALA A 292 -28.87 2.48 22.55
CA ALA A 292 -29.93 1.96 21.67
C ALA A 292 -30.01 2.68 20.31
N ASN A 293 -29.78 4.00 20.29
CA ASN A 293 -29.73 4.79 19.05
C ASN A 293 -28.52 4.42 18.19
N GLN A 294 -27.32 4.32 18.79
CA GLN A 294 -26.10 3.93 18.05
C GLN A 294 -26.22 2.51 17.48
N THR A 295 -26.83 1.57 18.22
CA THR A 295 -27.09 0.20 17.75
C THR A 295 -28.07 0.19 16.59
N ARG A 296 -29.20 0.92 16.70
CA ARG A 296 -30.18 1.06 15.61
C ARG A 296 -29.53 1.64 14.35
N ASP A 297 -28.67 2.65 14.53
CA ASP A 297 -27.99 3.34 13.44
C ASP A 297 -26.75 2.56 12.92
N LYS A 298 -26.50 1.35 13.45
CA LYS A 298 -25.39 0.46 13.04
C LYS A 298 -24.03 1.18 13.05
N LYS A 299 -23.73 1.92 14.12
CA LYS A 299 -22.46 2.66 14.26
C LYS A 299 -21.32 1.76 14.76
N SER A 300 -20.10 2.29 14.67
CA SER A 300 -18.89 1.76 15.30
C SER A 300 -18.35 0.44 14.72
N PHE A 301 -18.78 -0.01 13.54
CA PHE A 301 -18.22 -1.21 12.93
C PHE A 301 -16.73 -1.10 12.61
N LYS A 302 -16.31 0.00 11.97
CA LYS A 302 -14.92 0.19 11.50
C LYS A 302 -13.98 0.41 12.68
N ALA A 303 -14.36 1.31 13.58
CA ALA A 303 -13.55 1.60 14.77
C ALA A 303 -13.42 0.36 15.67
N ASN A 304 -14.49 -0.42 15.80
CA ASN A 304 -14.49 -1.64 16.59
C ASN A 304 -13.68 -2.79 15.93
N LEU A 305 -13.76 -2.92 14.60
CA LEU A 305 -12.91 -3.84 13.84
C LEU A 305 -11.43 -3.49 14.00
N ASN A 306 -11.07 -2.21 13.90
CA ASN A 306 -9.70 -1.75 14.04
C ASN A 306 -9.12 -2.11 15.42
N ILE A 307 -9.83 -1.77 16.51
CA ILE A 307 -9.32 -2.07 17.86
C ILE A 307 -9.22 -3.58 18.11
N GLN A 308 -10.21 -4.38 17.70
CA GLN A 308 -10.18 -5.84 17.91
C GLN A 308 -9.08 -6.50 17.10
N THR A 309 -8.91 -6.07 15.84
CA THR A 309 -7.81 -6.55 15.00
C THR A 309 -6.47 -6.18 15.62
N ILE A 310 -6.22 -4.91 15.90
CA ILE A 310 -4.93 -4.45 16.44
C ILE A 310 -4.62 -5.16 17.77
N SER A 311 -5.52 -5.11 18.76
CA SER A 311 -5.30 -5.73 20.07
C SER A 311 -5.18 -7.26 20.02
N GLY A 312 -5.75 -7.91 18.99
CA GLY A 312 -5.59 -9.34 18.73
C GLY A 312 -4.18 -9.75 18.28
N PHE A 313 -3.38 -8.82 17.76
CA PHE A 313 -2.01 -9.05 17.29
C PHE A 313 -0.95 -8.36 18.15
N VAL A 314 -1.24 -7.19 18.72
CA VAL A 314 -0.29 -6.45 19.58
C VAL A 314 -0.70 -6.49 21.06
N TRP A 315 0.25 -6.80 21.95
CA TRP A 315 0.04 -6.85 23.40
C TRP A 315 1.18 -6.15 24.13
N GLU A 316 0.88 -5.58 25.30
CA GLU A 316 1.67 -4.62 26.09
C GLU A 316 2.12 -3.33 25.36
N MET A 317 1.87 -3.21 24.06
CA MET A 317 2.18 -2.00 23.29
C MET A 317 1.06 -0.95 23.41
N PRO A 318 1.38 0.35 23.58
CA PRO A 318 0.40 1.42 23.57
C PRO A 318 -0.38 1.51 22.25
N ILE A 319 -1.72 1.58 22.36
CA ILE A 319 -2.64 1.77 21.25
C ILE A 319 -3.35 3.12 21.42
N THR A 320 -3.37 3.93 20.36
CA THR A 320 -4.05 5.23 20.33
C THR A 320 -5.14 5.25 19.26
N SER A 321 -6.38 5.49 19.67
CA SER A 321 -7.52 5.72 18.79
C SER A 321 -7.73 7.21 18.60
N TYR A 322 -7.64 7.72 17.37
CA TYR A 322 -8.03 9.09 17.03
C TYR A 322 -9.47 9.09 16.53
N SER A 323 -10.35 9.83 17.19
CA SER A 323 -11.70 10.08 16.71
C SER A 323 -11.76 11.52 16.24
N THR A 324 -11.82 11.72 14.92
CA THR A 324 -11.77 13.06 14.32
C THR A 324 -13.17 13.54 14.02
N GLY A 325 -13.58 14.55 14.78
CA GLY A 325 -14.67 15.45 14.46
C GLY A 325 -14.22 16.49 13.45
N GLY A 326 -14.92 17.61 13.36
CA GLY A 326 -14.83 18.47 12.18
C GLY A 326 -16.11 18.33 11.38
N ARG A 327 -17.06 19.12 11.82
CA ARG A 327 -18.35 19.36 11.19
C ARG A 327 -18.34 20.85 10.87
N PRO A 328 -18.50 21.32 9.62
CA PRO A 328 -18.84 22.72 9.42
C PRO A 328 -20.04 23.05 10.36
N PRO A 329 -20.10 24.24 10.96
CA PRO A 329 -21.08 24.65 11.95
C PRO A 329 -22.46 24.17 11.57
N PHE A 330 -23.01 23.49 12.55
CA PHE A 330 -24.22 22.71 12.46
C PHE A 330 -25.16 23.32 13.48
N ILE A 331 -26.23 23.94 13.00
CA ILE A 331 -27.38 24.32 13.82
C ILE A 331 -28.50 23.37 13.38
N PRO A 332 -28.91 22.40 14.23
CA PRO A 332 -29.98 21.48 13.88
C PRO A 332 -31.33 22.22 13.84
N GLU A 333 -32.11 22.04 12.78
CA GLU A 333 -33.51 22.51 12.72
C GLU A 333 -34.48 21.56 13.43
N SER A 334 -34.02 20.34 13.78
CA SER A 334 -34.77 19.38 14.59
C SER A 334 -33.84 18.39 15.32
N PRO A 335 -34.26 17.80 16.45
CA PRO A 335 -33.47 16.80 17.17
C PRO A 335 -33.22 15.56 16.29
N GLY A 336 -31.95 15.25 16.02
CA GLY A 336 -31.55 13.97 15.41
C GLY A 336 -30.74 14.01 14.11
N GLN A 337 -30.37 15.18 13.57
CA GLN A 337 -29.49 15.26 12.39
C GLN A 337 -27.99 15.08 12.75
N ALA A 338 -27.26 14.32 11.94
CA ALA A 338 -25.81 14.11 12.07
C ALA A 338 -25.05 14.46 10.77
N ASN A 339 -23.79 14.88 10.92
CA ASN A 339 -22.89 15.42 9.89
C ASN A 339 -21.65 14.52 9.75
N ASN A 340 -21.30 14.13 8.51
CA ASN A 340 -20.49 12.94 8.23
C ASN A 340 -19.44 13.15 7.09
N ASN A 341 -18.64 14.23 7.12
CA ASN A 341 -17.48 14.41 6.22
C ASN A 341 -16.22 13.72 6.80
N GLU A 342 -15.33 13.15 5.97
CA GLU A 342 -14.00 12.64 6.38
C GLU A 342 -12.98 13.79 6.43
N PRO A 343 -12.56 14.26 7.62
CA PRO A 343 -11.75 15.46 7.74
C PRO A 343 -10.26 15.10 7.86
N TYR A 344 -9.67 14.48 6.81
CA TYR A 344 -8.25 14.09 6.83
C TYR A 344 -7.33 15.27 7.14
N LEU A 345 -7.57 16.44 6.55
CA LEU A 345 -6.82 17.65 6.87
C LEU A 345 -6.89 18.00 8.36
N VAL A 346 -8.06 17.94 8.98
CA VAL A 346 -8.23 18.24 10.42
C VAL A 346 -7.43 17.26 11.28
N TRP A 347 -7.46 15.97 10.92
CA TRP A 347 -6.70 14.94 11.62
C TRP A 347 -5.19 15.13 11.43
N LEU A 348 -4.74 15.38 10.21
CA LEU A 348 -3.33 15.59 9.89
C LEU A 348 -2.80 16.86 10.53
N ASP A 349 -3.56 17.96 10.49
CA ASP A 349 -3.26 19.22 11.18
C ASP A 349 -3.07 18.98 12.68
N TYR A 350 -3.90 18.14 13.30
CA TYR A 350 -3.72 17.75 14.69
C TYR A 350 -2.45 16.93 14.90
N LEU A 351 -2.17 15.94 14.04
CA LEU A 351 -0.97 15.09 14.18
C LEU A 351 0.33 15.88 14.07
N VAL A 352 0.43 16.80 13.10
CA VAL A 352 1.65 17.61 12.92
C VAL A 352 1.91 18.55 14.10
N GLN A 353 0.88 18.89 14.89
CA GLN A 353 1.00 19.67 16.14
C GLN A 353 1.51 18.86 17.33
N GLN A 354 1.42 17.54 17.31
CA GLN A 354 1.88 16.72 18.43
C GLN A 354 3.39 16.57 18.40
N GLN A 355 4.04 16.52 19.56
CA GLN A 355 5.49 16.23 19.64
C GLN A 355 5.76 14.77 19.25
N ASP A 356 5.02 13.84 19.87
CA ASP A 356 5.10 12.42 19.61
C ASP A 356 3.80 11.90 19.00
N ILE A 357 3.94 11.05 17.99
CA ILE A 357 2.84 10.32 17.34
C ILE A 357 3.22 8.84 17.20
N PRO A 358 2.23 7.93 17.08
CA PRO A 358 2.49 6.52 16.87
C PRO A 358 3.40 6.26 15.67
N LYS A 359 4.26 5.26 15.77
CA LYS A 359 5.22 4.90 14.72
C LYS A 359 4.56 4.16 13.55
N VAL A 360 3.38 3.61 13.80
CA VAL A 360 2.51 3.05 12.77
C VAL A 360 1.10 3.56 13.00
N ILE A 361 0.42 4.00 11.94
CA ILE A 361 -0.99 4.40 12.02
C ILE A 361 -1.76 3.66 10.92
N SER A 362 -2.83 2.97 11.33
CA SER A 362 -3.80 2.35 10.43
C SER A 362 -5.02 3.24 10.23
N THR A 363 -5.62 3.14 9.06
CA THR A 363 -6.94 3.71 8.77
C THR A 363 -7.73 2.70 7.96
N SER A 364 -9.06 2.82 8.02
CA SER A 364 -10.01 1.92 7.34
C SER A 364 -11.01 2.74 6.52
N TYR A 365 -10.54 3.87 6.00
CA TYR A 365 -11.34 4.88 5.31
C TYR A 365 -10.71 5.25 3.97
N GLY A 366 -11.56 5.66 3.04
CA GLY A 366 -11.20 5.94 1.67
C GLY A 366 -12.43 6.30 0.83
N GLU A 367 -12.16 6.96 -0.30
CA GLU A 367 -13.12 7.61 -1.20
C GLU A 367 -12.78 7.28 -2.65
N PRO A 368 -13.71 7.28 -3.60
CA PRO A 368 -13.33 7.29 -5.02
C PRO A 368 -12.41 8.48 -5.32
N GLU A 369 -11.26 8.27 -5.98
CA GLU A 369 -10.26 9.32 -6.23
C GLU A 369 -10.87 10.53 -6.95
N GLN A 370 -11.70 10.28 -7.97
CA GLN A 370 -12.41 11.33 -8.72
C GLN A 370 -13.44 12.13 -7.92
N SER A 371 -13.84 11.66 -6.72
CA SER A 371 -14.76 12.40 -5.85
C SER A 371 -14.04 13.44 -4.98
N VAL A 372 -12.71 13.36 -4.94
CA VAL A 372 -11.85 14.21 -4.12
C VAL A 372 -11.26 15.31 -5.00
N PRO A 373 -11.46 16.60 -4.69
CA PRO A 373 -10.85 17.68 -5.47
C PRO A 373 -9.33 17.58 -5.49
N ARG A 374 -8.73 17.73 -6.67
CA ARG A 374 -7.29 17.55 -6.87
C ARG A 374 -6.44 18.41 -5.94
N ALA A 375 -6.82 19.67 -5.68
CA ALA A 375 -6.04 20.53 -4.80
C ALA A 375 -6.08 20.06 -3.34
N TYR A 376 -7.24 19.58 -2.86
CA TYR A 376 -7.36 18.93 -1.55
C TYR A 376 -6.48 17.67 -1.49
N ALA A 377 -6.60 16.85 -2.52
CA ALA A 377 -5.87 15.63 -2.70
C ALA A 377 -4.34 15.85 -2.60
N GLU A 378 -3.80 16.82 -3.32
CA GLU A 378 -2.39 17.20 -3.28
C GLU A 378 -1.97 17.73 -1.91
N ARG A 379 -2.79 18.59 -1.28
CA ARG A 379 -2.51 19.12 0.06
C ARG A 379 -2.44 18.02 1.12
N VAL A 380 -3.42 17.11 1.16
CA VAL A 380 -3.44 15.96 2.06
C VAL A 380 -2.22 15.06 1.82
N CYS A 381 -1.86 14.83 0.55
CA CYS A 381 -0.69 14.06 0.18
C CYS A 381 0.61 14.64 0.77
N ARG A 382 0.80 15.96 0.68
CA ARG A 382 1.96 16.65 1.27
C ARG A 382 1.98 16.55 2.80
N GLN A 383 0.82 16.49 3.45
CA GLN A 383 0.76 16.28 4.91
C GLN A 383 1.06 14.84 5.31
N PHE A 384 0.69 13.84 4.50
CA PHE A 384 1.15 12.47 4.70
C PHE A 384 2.67 12.36 4.61
N ALA A 385 3.30 13.06 3.65
CA ALA A 385 4.76 13.17 3.57
C ALA A 385 5.37 13.74 4.86
N GLN A 386 4.80 14.80 5.44
CA GLN A 386 5.27 15.36 6.71
C GLN A 386 5.15 14.36 7.88
N VAL A 387 4.06 13.59 7.94
CA VAL A 387 3.91 12.54 8.95
C VAL A 387 4.92 11.41 8.72
N GLY A 388 5.12 10.99 7.47
CA GLY A 388 6.14 10.03 7.07
C GLY A 388 7.55 10.46 7.45
N ALA A 389 7.86 11.74 7.27
CA ALA A 389 9.14 12.35 7.61
C ALA A 389 9.46 12.30 9.10
N ARG A 390 8.44 12.21 9.95
CA ARG A 390 8.59 12.04 11.40
C ARG A 390 8.78 10.57 11.82
N GLY A 391 8.99 9.68 10.86
CA GLY A 391 9.25 8.26 11.09
C GLY A 391 8.00 7.43 11.37
N THR A 392 6.82 7.89 10.93
CA THR A 392 5.55 7.18 11.06
C THR A 392 5.14 6.52 9.75
N SER A 393 4.87 5.22 9.77
CA SER A 393 4.28 4.50 8.64
C SER A 393 2.76 4.65 8.63
N LEU A 394 2.19 5.11 7.52
CA LEU A 394 0.75 5.24 7.33
C LEU A 394 0.22 4.07 6.48
N PHE A 395 -0.82 3.38 6.94
CA PHE A 395 -1.47 2.27 6.23
C PHE A 395 -2.92 2.60 5.91
N PHE A 396 -3.29 2.50 4.65
CA PHE A 396 -4.63 2.81 4.13
C PHE A 396 -5.18 1.65 3.31
N PRO A 397 -6.51 1.42 3.33
CA PRO A 397 -7.11 0.38 2.51
C PRO A 397 -7.03 0.75 1.03
N SER A 398 -6.80 -0.23 0.16
CA SER A 398 -6.86 -0.04 -1.29
C SER A 398 -8.29 0.12 -1.83
N GLY A 399 -9.29 -0.25 -1.03
CA GLY A 399 -10.72 -0.16 -1.36
C GLY A 399 -11.42 -1.52 -1.29
N ASN A 400 -12.76 -1.51 -1.36
CA ASN A 400 -13.61 -2.71 -1.36
C ASN A 400 -14.50 -2.76 -2.61
N SER A 401 -14.04 -2.11 -3.67
CA SER A 401 -14.78 -1.94 -4.91
C SER A 401 -13.81 -2.03 -6.07
N ASP A 402 -12.93 -3.05 -6.01
CA ASP A 402 -12.23 -3.59 -7.17
C ASP A 402 -11.57 -2.51 -8.07
N VAL A 403 -11.68 -2.65 -9.39
CA VAL A 403 -11.34 -1.59 -10.35
C VAL A 403 -12.47 -0.58 -10.52
N GLY A 404 -13.54 -0.68 -9.76
CA GLY A 404 -14.73 0.17 -9.75
C GLY A 404 -16.02 -0.66 -9.85
N ARG A 405 -17.05 -0.32 -9.08
CA ARG A 405 -18.30 -1.08 -9.10
C ARG A 405 -18.91 -1.17 -10.50
N ASP A 406 -19.46 -2.34 -10.83
CA ASP A 406 -20.19 -2.58 -12.08
C ASP A 406 -21.20 -1.46 -12.37
N SER A 407 -21.17 -0.95 -13.60
CA SER A 407 -22.02 0.15 -14.07
C SER A 407 -21.82 1.51 -13.37
N LYS A 408 -20.75 1.69 -12.58
CA LYS A 408 -20.38 2.96 -11.93
C LYS A 408 -19.01 3.49 -12.34
N CYS A 409 -18.43 2.91 -13.38
CA CYS A 409 -17.08 3.19 -13.85
C CYS A 409 -17.05 4.29 -14.91
N PHE A 410 -17.57 5.47 -14.57
CA PHE A 410 -17.62 6.63 -15.46
C PHE A 410 -17.07 7.89 -14.79
N THR A 411 -16.36 8.72 -15.56
CA THR A 411 -15.89 10.02 -15.09
C THR A 411 -17.05 10.91 -14.66
N ASN A 412 -16.89 11.60 -13.53
CA ASN A 412 -17.80 12.63 -13.03
C ASN A 412 -17.42 14.06 -13.48
N ASP A 413 -16.59 14.19 -14.52
CA ASP A 413 -16.09 15.46 -15.07
C ASP A 413 -17.03 16.09 -16.12
N GLY A 414 -18.23 15.53 -16.28
CA GLY A 414 -19.19 15.90 -17.32
C GLY A 414 -19.00 15.17 -18.66
N ASN A 415 -17.92 14.42 -18.85
CA ASN A 415 -17.68 13.66 -20.09
C ASN A 415 -18.23 12.24 -20.05
N ASN A 416 -18.54 11.71 -18.86
CA ASN A 416 -19.06 10.35 -18.67
C ASN A 416 -18.23 9.28 -19.41
N THR A 417 -16.90 9.43 -19.37
CA THR A 417 -15.95 8.52 -20.01
C THR A 417 -15.83 7.27 -19.16
N TYR A 418 -15.98 6.11 -19.79
CA TYR A 418 -15.85 4.83 -19.10
C TYR A 418 -14.38 4.54 -18.76
N GLN A 419 -14.08 4.36 -17.47
CA GLN A 419 -12.72 4.12 -16.95
C GLN A 419 -12.74 3.41 -15.60
N PHE A 420 -11.64 2.77 -15.23
CA PHE A 420 -11.45 2.21 -13.90
C PHE A 420 -11.36 3.32 -12.82
N MET A 421 -11.80 2.96 -11.62
CA MET A 421 -11.94 3.82 -10.45
C MET A 421 -10.97 3.38 -9.37
N LEU A 422 -10.02 4.26 -9.04
CA LEU A 422 -9.17 4.07 -7.88
C LEU A 422 -9.79 4.65 -6.62
N THR A 423 -9.42 4.10 -5.47
CA THR A 423 -9.77 4.65 -4.15
C THR A 423 -8.65 5.58 -3.64
N PHE A 424 -8.99 6.80 -3.27
CA PHE A 424 -8.20 7.72 -2.46
C PHE A 424 -8.16 7.26 -0.99
N PRO A 425 -7.01 7.36 -0.30
CA PRO A 425 -5.71 7.80 -0.80
C PRO A 425 -4.82 6.64 -1.28
N GLY A 426 -5.38 5.47 -1.63
CA GLY A 426 -4.59 4.30 -2.05
C GLY A 426 -3.62 4.60 -3.20
N GLY A 427 -3.95 5.52 -4.10
CA GLY A 427 -3.07 5.99 -5.19
C GLY A 427 -1.92 6.91 -4.78
N TYR A 428 -1.66 7.13 -3.49
CA TYR A 428 -0.77 8.21 -3.03
C TYR A 428 0.65 7.71 -2.76
N PRO A 429 1.69 8.51 -3.06
CA PRO A 429 3.09 8.12 -2.91
C PRO A 429 3.63 8.16 -1.47
N TYR A 430 2.83 8.52 -0.47
CA TYR A 430 3.27 8.62 0.94
C TYR A 430 2.46 7.77 1.92
N VAL A 431 1.57 6.89 1.43
CA VAL A 431 0.74 6.01 2.28
C VAL A 431 0.73 4.58 1.77
N THR A 432 1.05 3.63 2.64
CA THR A 432 1.09 2.21 2.28
C THR A 432 -0.33 1.72 2.02
N SER A 433 -0.65 1.44 0.76
CA SER A 433 -1.96 0.94 0.37
C SER A 433 -2.03 -0.56 0.54
N VAL A 434 -3.04 -1.04 1.27
CA VAL A 434 -3.19 -2.43 1.68
C VAL A 434 -4.41 -3.06 1.02
N SER A 435 -4.18 -4.12 0.26
CA SER A 435 -5.22 -4.96 -0.33
C SER A 435 -5.58 -6.17 0.54
N ALA A 436 -6.55 -6.96 0.11
CA ALA A 436 -7.07 -8.11 0.84
C ALA A 436 -6.82 -9.41 0.08
N THR A 437 -6.29 -10.40 0.80
CA THR A 437 -6.16 -11.79 0.34
C THR A 437 -7.13 -12.71 1.07
N MET A 438 -7.26 -13.93 0.55
CA MET A 438 -8.02 -15.02 1.17
C MET A 438 -7.31 -16.36 0.98
N GLY A 439 -7.62 -17.32 1.86
CA GLY A 439 -6.96 -18.64 1.84
C GLY A 439 -5.53 -18.57 2.38
N PHE A 440 -4.93 -19.73 2.66
CA PHE A 440 -3.57 -19.81 3.21
C PHE A 440 -2.62 -20.71 2.39
N ALA A 441 -3.18 -21.61 1.58
CA ALA A 441 -2.42 -22.59 0.80
C ALA A 441 -3.30 -23.19 -0.33
N PRO A 442 -3.47 -22.51 -1.48
CA PRO A 442 -2.86 -21.22 -1.81
C PRO A 442 -3.54 -20.04 -1.10
N GLU A 443 -2.77 -18.98 -0.88
CA GLU A 443 -3.31 -17.64 -0.64
C GLU A 443 -3.50 -16.96 -2.00
N GLU A 444 -4.61 -16.24 -2.16
CA GLU A 444 -5.02 -15.61 -3.42
C GLU A 444 -5.71 -14.26 -3.18
N VAL A 445 -5.85 -13.44 -4.23
CA VAL A 445 -6.61 -12.19 -4.19
C VAL A 445 -8.01 -12.48 -3.67
N ALA A 446 -8.47 -11.69 -2.71
CA ALA A 446 -9.77 -11.91 -2.09
C ALA A 446 -10.92 -11.73 -3.10
N TYR A 447 -11.79 -12.72 -3.20
CA TYR A 447 -13.04 -12.60 -3.96
C TYR A 447 -14.19 -13.31 -3.23
N LEU A 448 -15.25 -12.58 -2.91
CA LEU A 448 -16.50 -13.15 -2.41
C LEU A 448 -17.62 -12.90 -3.42
N PRO A 449 -18.24 -13.93 -4.02
CA PRO A 449 -19.33 -13.74 -4.96
C PRO A 449 -20.58 -13.19 -4.28
N PRO A 450 -21.55 -12.63 -5.05
CA PRO A 450 -22.75 -12.01 -4.49
C PRO A 450 -23.62 -12.95 -3.62
N SER A 451 -23.49 -14.28 -3.80
CA SER A 451 -24.17 -15.28 -3.00
C SER A 451 -23.59 -15.46 -1.59
N ASN A 452 -22.30 -15.15 -1.41
CA ASN A 452 -21.57 -15.32 -0.15
C ASN A 452 -21.24 -13.97 0.52
N ALA A 453 -21.14 -12.91 -0.27
CA ALA A 453 -21.07 -11.56 0.24
C ALA A 453 -22.49 -11.12 0.65
N SER A 454 -22.71 -10.86 1.93
CA SER A 454 -24.05 -10.63 2.51
C SER A 454 -24.64 -9.25 2.19
N LEU A 455 -24.28 -8.74 1.03
CA LEU A 455 -24.61 -7.45 0.45
C LEU A 455 -25.43 -7.58 -0.83
N GLY A 456 -25.74 -8.81 -1.28
CA GLY A 456 -26.30 -9.04 -2.61
C GLY A 456 -25.39 -8.58 -3.75
N ASN A 457 -24.12 -8.26 -3.45
CA ASN A 457 -23.08 -7.79 -4.35
C ASN A 457 -21.77 -8.48 -3.97
N TYR A 458 -20.88 -8.70 -4.93
CA TYR A 458 -19.58 -9.33 -4.66
C TYR A 458 -18.64 -8.40 -3.87
N PHE A 459 -17.57 -8.98 -3.32
CA PHE A 459 -16.41 -8.25 -2.79
C PHE A 459 -15.16 -8.64 -3.56
N ALA A 460 -14.39 -7.64 -3.97
CA ALA A 460 -13.02 -7.74 -4.45
C ALA A 460 -12.24 -6.50 -3.94
N PRO A 461 -10.95 -6.64 -3.61
CA PRO A 461 -10.16 -5.53 -3.10
C PRO A 461 -9.87 -4.51 -4.20
N GLY A 462 -9.76 -3.25 -3.80
CA GLY A 462 -9.42 -2.18 -4.73
C GLY A 462 -7.98 -2.25 -5.22
N GLY A 463 -7.71 -1.72 -6.41
CA GLY A 463 -6.36 -1.57 -6.94
C GLY A 463 -6.35 -1.07 -8.38
N GLY A 464 -5.22 -0.55 -8.85
CA GLY A 464 -5.09 0.07 -10.16
C GLY A 464 -4.02 1.14 -10.22
N PHE A 465 -4.29 2.21 -10.96
CA PHE A 465 -3.34 3.30 -11.22
C PHE A 465 -3.99 4.65 -10.96
N GLY A 466 -3.32 5.51 -10.20
CA GLY A 466 -3.84 6.82 -9.81
C GLY A 466 -3.88 7.82 -10.97
N ASN A 467 -4.89 8.69 -10.98
CA ASN A 467 -5.01 9.75 -11.98
C ASN A 467 -4.38 11.07 -11.52
N TYR A 468 -4.15 11.25 -10.21
CA TYR A 468 -3.64 12.52 -9.67
C TYR A 468 -2.12 12.57 -9.56
N PHE A 469 -1.50 11.45 -9.20
CA PHE A 469 -0.05 11.39 -8.96
C PHE A 469 0.64 10.53 -10.01
N ALA A 470 1.70 11.08 -10.59
CA ALA A 470 2.59 10.34 -11.46
C ALA A 470 3.23 9.18 -10.71
N ARG A 471 3.65 8.17 -11.47
CA ARG A 471 4.39 7.04 -10.93
C ARG A 471 5.68 7.53 -10.25
N PRO A 472 5.90 7.16 -8.98
CA PRO A 472 7.11 7.56 -8.27
C PRO A 472 8.30 6.67 -8.68
N ALA A 473 9.51 7.24 -8.56
CA ALA A 473 10.76 6.60 -9.03
C ALA A 473 11.00 5.19 -8.46
N TRP A 474 10.53 4.91 -7.23
CA TRP A 474 10.66 3.60 -6.60
C TRP A 474 9.76 2.52 -7.21
N GLN A 475 8.74 2.87 -8.01
CA GLN A 475 7.91 1.92 -8.77
C GLN A 475 8.37 1.69 -10.22
N GLU A 476 9.28 2.51 -10.75
CA GLU A 476 9.73 2.40 -12.16
C GLU A 476 10.35 1.04 -12.49
N GLY A 477 10.88 0.33 -11.49
CA GLY A 477 11.44 -1.01 -11.67
C GLY A 477 10.42 -2.14 -11.81
N VAL A 478 9.15 -1.91 -11.47
CA VAL A 478 8.11 -2.95 -11.35
C VAL A 478 6.85 -2.65 -12.14
N VAL A 479 6.27 -1.45 -12.03
CA VAL A 479 4.99 -1.09 -12.67
C VAL A 479 5.06 -1.17 -14.21
N PRO A 480 6.08 -0.60 -14.89
CA PRO A 480 6.14 -0.65 -16.36
C PRO A 480 6.13 -2.08 -16.92
N LYS A 481 6.67 -3.05 -16.17
CA LYS A 481 6.68 -4.46 -16.59
C LYS A 481 5.27 -5.05 -16.60
N TYR A 482 4.48 -4.76 -15.56
CA TYR A 482 3.08 -5.17 -15.50
C TYR A 482 2.27 -4.53 -16.62
N VAL A 483 2.44 -3.21 -16.83
CA VAL A 483 1.78 -2.47 -17.91
C VAL A 483 2.16 -3.02 -19.29
N GLU A 484 3.44 -3.34 -19.53
CA GLU A 484 3.89 -3.97 -20.78
C GLU A 484 3.24 -5.35 -20.98
N ALA A 485 3.13 -6.15 -19.91
CA ALA A 485 2.49 -7.47 -19.94
C ALA A 485 0.97 -7.40 -20.19
N LEU A 486 0.29 -6.32 -19.78
CA LEU A 486 -1.13 -6.10 -20.12
C LEU A 486 -1.34 -5.88 -21.63
N GLY A 487 -0.35 -5.30 -22.34
CA GLY A 487 -0.47 -4.97 -23.75
C GLY A 487 -1.67 -4.05 -24.04
N GLU A 488 -2.56 -4.49 -24.94
CA GLU A 488 -3.77 -3.73 -25.30
C GLU A 488 -4.93 -3.95 -24.32
N LYS A 489 -4.80 -4.85 -23.33
CA LYS A 489 -5.84 -5.13 -22.36
C LYS A 489 -6.11 -3.88 -21.51
N TYR A 490 -7.37 -3.47 -21.47
CA TYR A 490 -7.85 -2.28 -20.72
C TYR A 490 -7.22 -0.95 -21.13
N LYS A 491 -6.60 -0.87 -22.31
CA LYS A 491 -6.04 0.39 -22.82
C LYS A 491 -7.11 1.48 -22.88
N GLY A 492 -6.81 2.64 -22.31
CA GLY A 492 -7.76 3.75 -22.18
C GLY A 492 -8.67 3.69 -20.95
N LEU A 493 -8.66 2.58 -20.18
CA LEU A 493 -9.44 2.47 -18.93
C LEU A 493 -8.62 2.81 -17.69
N TYR A 494 -7.29 2.91 -17.79
CA TYR A 494 -6.42 3.23 -16.66
C TYR A 494 -5.28 4.17 -17.09
N ASN A 495 -4.75 4.93 -16.13
CA ASN A 495 -3.59 5.78 -16.33
C ASN A 495 -2.28 4.99 -16.16
N ALA A 496 -1.73 4.48 -17.26
CA ALA A 496 -0.47 3.72 -17.26
C ALA A 496 0.76 4.47 -16.71
N SER A 497 0.69 5.80 -16.59
CA SER A 497 1.76 6.63 -16.02
C SER A 497 1.54 7.00 -14.55
N GLY A 498 0.42 6.57 -13.97
CA GLY A 498 0.04 6.86 -12.59
C GLY A 498 0.76 5.98 -11.57
N ARG A 499 0.74 6.42 -10.31
CA ARG A 499 1.14 5.61 -9.14
C ARG A 499 0.30 4.32 -9.10
N GLY A 500 0.96 3.17 -9.16
CA GLY A 500 0.29 1.86 -9.12
C GLY A 500 -0.03 1.43 -7.69
N CYS A 501 -1.23 0.95 -7.40
CA CYS A 501 -1.72 0.54 -6.08
C CYS A 501 -2.38 -0.85 -6.19
N PRO A 502 -2.36 -1.71 -5.16
CA PRO A 502 -1.82 -1.54 -3.78
C PRO A 502 -0.28 -1.63 -3.68
N ASP A 503 0.27 -1.56 -2.47
CA ASP A 503 1.70 -1.79 -2.17
C ASP A 503 1.98 -3.14 -1.50
N ILE A 504 1.06 -3.57 -0.63
CA ILE A 504 1.09 -4.83 0.12
C ILE A 504 -0.33 -5.41 0.21
N ALA A 505 -0.46 -6.70 0.52
CA ALA A 505 -1.72 -7.33 0.91
C ALA A 505 -1.64 -8.03 2.26
N ALA A 506 -2.82 -8.29 2.85
CA ALA A 506 -2.98 -9.15 4.00
C ALA A 506 -4.36 -9.83 4.01
N GLN A 507 -4.54 -10.86 4.83
CA GLN A 507 -5.82 -11.56 4.97
C GLN A 507 -6.96 -10.58 5.31
N GLY A 508 -8.00 -10.59 4.50
CA GLY A 508 -9.12 -9.67 4.63
C GLY A 508 -10.49 -10.32 4.52
N VAL A 509 -10.59 -11.66 4.55
CA VAL A 509 -11.85 -12.39 4.38
C VAL A 509 -12.21 -13.17 5.64
N ASN A 510 -13.49 -13.11 6.02
CA ASN A 510 -14.07 -13.82 7.16
C ASN A 510 -13.37 -13.54 8.51
N PHE A 511 -12.95 -12.30 8.71
CA PHE A 511 -12.30 -11.84 9.92
C PHE A 511 -13.28 -11.87 11.09
N ALA A 512 -12.97 -12.66 12.12
CA ALA A 512 -13.80 -12.76 13.32
C ALA A 512 -13.77 -11.44 14.11
N PHE A 513 -14.93 -10.98 14.55
CA PHE A 513 -15.05 -9.79 15.41
C PHE A 513 -16.36 -9.82 16.19
N PHE A 514 -16.46 -9.01 17.24
CA PHE A 514 -17.68 -8.79 18.01
C PHE A 514 -18.27 -7.44 17.67
N TRP A 515 -19.59 -7.36 17.58
CA TRP A 515 -20.33 -6.10 17.51
C TRP A 515 -21.53 -6.15 18.44
N ASN A 516 -21.58 -5.20 19.38
CA ASN A 516 -22.62 -5.10 20.39
C ASN A 516 -22.82 -6.43 21.16
N GLY A 517 -21.72 -7.01 21.63
CA GLY A 517 -21.66 -8.29 22.34
C GLY A 517 -21.90 -9.54 21.48
N THR A 518 -22.16 -9.38 20.18
CA THR A 518 -22.48 -10.50 19.27
C THR A 518 -21.28 -10.83 18.38
N GLU A 519 -20.87 -12.09 18.36
CA GLU A 519 -19.83 -12.58 17.46
C GLU A 519 -20.32 -12.61 16.00
N GLY A 520 -19.47 -12.19 15.08
CA GLY A 520 -19.69 -12.27 13.65
C GLY A 520 -18.39 -12.33 12.87
N VAL A 521 -18.52 -12.23 11.55
CA VAL A 521 -17.39 -12.08 10.64
C VAL A 521 -17.57 -10.87 9.74
N THR A 522 -16.46 -10.30 9.31
CA THR A 522 -16.42 -9.24 8.32
C THR A 522 -15.33 -9.47 7.30
N SER A 523 -15.50 -8.90 6.12
CA SER A 523 -14.54 -8.99 5.02
C SER A 523 -14.32 -7.61 4.41
N GLY A 524 -13.10 -7.33 4.01
CA GLY A 524 -12.69 -6.06 3.42
C GLY A 524 -11.22 -5.75 3.62
N THR A 525 -10.70 -4.83 2.82
CA THR A 525 -9.39 -4.20 3.04
C THR A 525 -9.33 -3.45 4.38
N SER A 526 -10.48 -3.10 4.96
CA SER A 526 -10.61 -2.59 6.33
C SER A 526 -10.24 -3.60 7.43
N ALA A 527 -10.21 -4.91 7.14
CA ALA A 527 -9.67 -5.93 8.04
C ALA A 527 -8.17 -6.16 7.76
N ALA A 528 -7.79 -6.19 6.48
CA ALA A 528 -6.40 -6.39 6.05
C ALA A 528 -5.46 -5.25 6.49
N THR A 529 -5.93 -4.00 6.45
CA THR A 529 -5.11 -2.82 6.78
C THR A 529 -4.63 -2.80 8.24
N PRO A 530 -5.50 -2.93 9.26
CA PRO A 530 -5.05 -3.01 10.65
C PRO A 530 -4.25 -4.29 10.95
N LEU A 531 -4.48 -5.39 10.23
CA LEU A 531 -3.65 -6.59 10.31
C LEU A 531 -2.22 -6.31 9.84
N ALA A 532 -2.05 -5.75 8.64
CA ALA A 532 -0.75 -5.39 8.09
C ALA A 532 -0.03 -4.40 9.01
N ALA A 533 -0.72 -3.33 9.44
CA ALA A 533 -0.16 -2.35 10.39
C ALA A 533 0.34 -3.00 11.69
N SER A 534 -0.39 -4.00 12.21
CA SER A 534 0.00 -4.75 13.41
C SER A 534 1.27 -5.58 13.22
N VAL A 535 1.49 -6.16 12.03
CA VAL A 535 2.74 -6.87 11.72
C VAL A 535 3.90 -5.88 11.64
N PHE A 536 3.75 -4.77 10.92
CA PHE A 536 4.82 -3.78 10.74
C PHE A 536 5.22 -3.09 12.05
N VAL A 537 4.28 -2.84 12.95
CA VAL A 537 4.63 -2.27 14.25
C VAL A 537 5.38 -3.28 15.12
N LEU A 538 5.10 -4.59 15.04
CA LEU A 538 5.91 -5.62 15.72
C LEU A 538 7.32 -5.72 15.13
N VAL A 539 7.49 -5.49 13.82
CA VAL A 539 8.82 -5.38 13.20
C VAL A 539 9.57 -4.16 13.74
N ASN A 540 8.91 -3.01 13.86
CA ASN A 540 9.50 -1.82 14.51
C ASN A 540 9.93 -2.12 15.95
N ASP A 541 9.16 -2.93 16.67
CA ASP A 541 9.45 -3.29 18.04
C ASP A 541 10.74 -4.13 18.15
N ALA A 542 10.88 -5.13 17.28
CA ALA A 542 12.10 -5.92 17.16
C ALA A 542 13.32 -5.07 16.74
N LEU A 543 13.13 -4.10 15.84
CA LEU A 543 14.19 -3.16 15.46
C LEU A 543 14.64 -2.30 16.64
N ILE A 544 13.69 -1.72 17.38
CA ILE A 544 13.96 -0.90 18.57
C ILE A 544 14.68 -1.74 19.64
N ALA A 545 14.23 -2.97 19.89
CA ALA A 545 14.88 -3.89 20.82
C ALA A 545 16.35 -4.20 20.41
N ALA A 546 16.62 -4.20 19.11
CA ALA A 546 17.97 -4.36 18.54
C ALA A 546 18.76 -3.02 18.44
N GLY A 547 18.25 -1.92 18.99
CA GLY A 547 18.90 -0.60 18.92
C GLY A 547 18.90 0.04 17.52
N ARG A 548 17.96 -0.36 16.66
CA ARG A 548 17.80 0.14 15.29
C ARG A 548 16.64 1.13 15.18
N PRO A 549 16.66 2.05 14.20
CA PRO A 549 15.53 2.92 13.92
C PRO A 549 14.33 2.10 13.42
N THR A 550 13.12 2.66 13.58
CA THR A 550 11.89 2.13 12.98
C THR A 550 11.94 2.22 11.45
N LEU A 551 11.04 1.50 10.78
CA LEU A 551 10.96 1.48 9.32
C LEU A 551 10.54 2.83 8.72
N GLY A 552 9.72 3.61 9.43
CA GLY A 552 9.24 4.92 8.98
C GLY A 552 8.57 4.86 7.60
N PHE A 553 8.97 5.75 6.68
CA PHE A 553 8.51 5.69 5.30
C PHE A 553 9.05 4.45 4.57
N LEU A 554 8.14 3.55 4.18
CA LEU A 554 8.49 2.17 3.80
C LEU A 554 9.11 2.02 2.41
N TYR A 555 8.78 2.86 1.44
CA TYR A 555 8.99 2.53 0.02
C TYR A 555 10.42 2.37 -0.46
N PRO A 556 11.39 3.21 -0.02
CA PRO A 556 12.78 3.00 -0.37
C PRO A 556 13.30 1.61 0.06
N TRP A 557 12.77 1.07 1.16
CA TRP A 557 13.08 -0.28 1.64
C TRP A 557 12.24 -1.34 0.94
N LEU A 558 10.91 -1.17 0.92
CA LEU A 558 9.94 -2.15 0.42
C LEU A 558 10.26 -2.55 -1.02
N TYR A 559 10.26 -1.59 -1.95
CA TYR A 559 10.44 -1.84 -3.38
C TYR A 559 11.89 -2.23 -3.76
N LYS A 560 12.87 -2.01 -2.86
CA LYS A 560 14.28 -2.34 -3.11
C LYS A 560 14.69 -3.70 -2.56
N LYS A 561 14.22 -4.06 -1.36
CA LYS A 561 14.65 -5.25 -0.62
C LYS A 561 13.55 -5.89 0.22
N GLY A 562 12.69 -5.10 0.86
CA GLY A 562 11.67 -5.56 1.80
C GLY A 562 10.68 -6.53 1.15
N TYR A 563 10.42 -6.34 -0.13
CA TYR A 563 9.63 -7.22 -0.96
C TYR A 563 9.95 -8.71 -0.82
N LYS A 564 11.23 -9.06 -0.65
CA LYS A 564 11.70 -10.45 -0.63
C LYS A 564 11.24 -11.25 0.59
N VAL A 565 10.73 -10.59 1.63
CA VAL A 565 10.24 -11.24 2.85
C VAL A 565 8.73 -11.41 2.86
N LEU A 566 8.06 -10.96 1.79
CA LEU A 566 6.64 -11.04 1.61
C LEU A 566 6.28 -12.23 0.69
N ASN A 567 5.01 -12.63 0.67
CA ASN A 567 4.51 -13.83 -0.01
C ASN A 567 3.86 -13.49 -1.36
N ASP A 568 4.53 -13.80 -2.47
CA ASP A 568 4.04 -13.49 -3.82
C ASP A 568 2.69 -14.15 -4.12
N ILE A 569 1.64 -13.32 -4.20
CA ILE A 569 0.30 -13.78 -4.55
C ILE A 569 0.18 -13.75 -6.07
N THR A 570 -0.10 -14.89 -6.66
CA THR A 570 -0.05 -15.09 -8.13
C THR A 570 -1.39 -15.56 -8.71
N LYS A 571 -2.44 -15.56 -7.88
CA LYS A 571 -3.76 -16.08 -8.23
C LYS A 571 -4.85 -15.12 -7.84
N GLY A 572 -5.86 -15.03 -8.71
CA GLY A 572 -7.03 -14.19 -8.52
C GLY A 572 -6.93 -12.86 -9.28
N THR A 573 -8.00 -12.08 -9.19
CA THR A 573 -8.12 -10.77 -9.85
C THR A 573 -8.93 -9.82 -8.99
N ASN A 574 -8.75 -8.51 -9.18
CA ASN A 574 -9.63 -7.50 -8.61
C ASN A 574 -10.80 -7.16 -9.55
N ARG A 575 -11.64 -8.17 -9.81
CA ARG A 575 -12.78 -8.11 -10.74
C ARG A 575 -13.71 -6.93 -10.47
N GLY A 576 -14.01 -6.16 -11.51
CA GLY A 576 -14.96 -5.06 -11.44
C GLY A 576 -15.16 -4.32 -12.76
N CYS A 577 -16.00 -3.29 -12.73
CA CYS A 577 -16.43 -2.50 -13.87
C CYS A 577 -17.09 -3.33 -14.99
N ASN A 578 -17.69 -4.49 -14.72
CA ASN A 578 -18.07 -5.48 -15.74
C ASN A 578 -16.88 -6.10 -16.49
N THR A 579 -15.71 -6.17 -15.86
CA THR A 579 -14.47 -6.78 -16.39
C THR A 579 -13.83 -7.69 -15.34
N GLU A 580 -12.88 -8.54 -15.74
CA GLU A 580 -12.07 -9.32 -14.80
C GLU A 580 -11.11 -8.47 -13.95
N GLY A 581 -10.94 -7.19 -14.25
CA GLY A 581 -9.93 -6.35 -13.61
C GLY A 581 -8.51 -6.82 -13.88
N PHE A 582 -7.59 -6.37 -13.04
CA PHE A 582 -6.19 -6.75 -13.09
C PHE A 582 -5.98 -8.10 -12.41
N ALA A 583 -5.14 -8.93 -13.03
CA ALA A 583 -4.82 -10.26 -12.52
C ALA A 583 -3.54 -10.22 -11.68
N ALA A 584 -3.53 -11.01 -10.61
CA ALA A 584 -2.32 -11.28 -9.86
C ALA A 584 -1.30 -12.02 -10.73
N GLY A 585 -0.02 -11.79 -10.49
CA GLY A 585 1.06 -12.37 -11.27
C GLY A 585 2.39 -12.35 -10.54
N GLU A 586 3.46 -12.85 -11.17
CA GLU A 586 4.78 -12.82 -10.52
C GLU A 586 5.25 -11.38 -10.26
N GLY A 587 5.53 -11.07 -8.99
CA GLY A 587 5.95 -9.74 -8.56
C GLY A 587 4.79 -8.76 -8.46
N TRP A 588 5.11 -7.47 -8.53
CA TRP A 588 4.09 -6.43 -8.28
C TRP A 588 2.95 -6.49 -9.31
N ASP A 589 1.73 -6.53 -8.81
CA ASP A 589 0.49 -6.32 -9.56
C ASP A 589 -0.47 -5.37 -8.83
N PRO A 590 -1.44 -4.77 -9.53
CA PRO A 590 -2.40 -3.83 -8.96
C PRO A 590 -3.66 -4.52 -8.38
N SER A 591 -3.59 -5.77 -7.92
CA SER A 591 -4.73 -6.50 -7.34
C SER A 591 -4.55 -6.87 -5.86
N ASP A 592 -3.35 -7.29 -5.46
CA ASP A 592 -2.99 -7.51 -4.04
C ASP A 592 -1.69 -6.77 -3.64
N ALA A 593 -0.82 -6.57 -4.63
CA ALA A 593 0.60 -6.24 -4.48
C ALA A 593 1.27 -7.03 -3.36
N ASP A 594 1.83 -8.17 -3.70
CA ASP A 594 3.04 -8.64 -3.05
C ASP A 594 4.20 -8.55 -4.07
N THR A 595 5.36 -8.09 -3.62
CA THR A 595 6.49 -7.92 -4.52
C THR A 595 7.38 -9.13 -4.33
N ALA A 596 7.27 -10.18 -5.14
CA ALA A 596 8.42 -11.01 -5.45
C ALA A 596 8.75 -10.89 -6.93
N CYS A 597 9.50 -9.84 -7.29
CA CYS A 597 10.30 -9.95 -8.50
C CYS A 597 11.39 -10.99 -8.22
N ARG A 598 11.08 -12.30 -8.42
CA ARG A 598 12.09 -13.22 -8.92
C ARG A 598 12.61 -12.54 -10.18
N ARG A 599 13.91 -12.29 -10.21
CA ARG A 599 14.59 -11.50 -11.24
C ARG A 599 14.32 -12.06 -12.65
N ASN A 600 13.20 -11.72 -13.27
CA ASN A 600 13.08 -11.60 -14.71
C ASN A 600 13.62 -10.21 -15.07
N VAL A 601 14.94 -10.08 -14.90
CA VAL A 601 15.70 -9.22 -15.79
C VAL A 601 15.52 -9.91 -17.15
N ARG A 602 14.86 -9.27 -18.12
CA ARG A 602 15.13 -9.57 -19.53
C ARG A 602 16.64 -9.40 -19.69
N ARG A 603 17.37 -10.50 -19.54
CA ARG A 603 18.76 -10.53 -19.93
C ARG A 603 18.73 -10.31 -21.45
N PRO A 604 19.74 -9.61 -22.00
CA PRO A 604 20.05 -9.78 -23.41
C PRO A 604 20.05 -11.29 -23.73
N SER A 605 19.67 -11.66 -24.94
CA SER A 605 19.79 -13.03 -25.45
C SER A 605 21.07 -13.67 -24.90
N TRP A 606 21.01 -14.94 -24.46
CA TRP A 606 22.11 -15.70 -23.82
C TRP A 606 23.40 -15.84 -24.66
N GLN A 607 23.52 -15.09 -25.76
CA GLN A 607 24.66 -14.98 -26.67
C GLN A 607 25.94 -14.45 -26.00
N ASP A 608 25.84 -13.79 -24.84
CA ASP A 608 26.98 -13.11 -24.18
C ASP A 608 27.62 -13.90 -23.03
N LEU A 609 27.21 -15.16 -22.77
CA LEU A 609 27.93 -16.01 -21.81
C LEU A 609 29.20 -16.59 -22.45
N PRO A 610 30.34 -16.63 -21.73
CA PRO A 610 31.54 -17.31 -22.22
C PRO A 610 31.22 -18.76 -22.60
N GLY A 611 31.29 -19.10 -23.89
CA GLY A 611 30.96 -20.41 -24.44
C GLY A 611 29.64 -20.52 -25.22
N PHE A 612 28.87 -19.43 -25.37
CA PHE A 612 27.60 -19.39 -26.12
C PHE A 612 27.61 -18.45 -27.34
N SER A 613 28.76 -17.85 -27.67
CA SER A 613 29.00 -17.19 -28.96
C SER A 613 29.09 -18.26 -30.05
N GLY A 614 28.30 -18.13 -31.12
CA GLY A 614 27.96 -19.15 -32.12
C GLY A 614 29.07 -19.89 -32.87
N ASP A 615 30.34 -19.72 -32.51
CA ASP A 615 31.50 -20.30 -33.20
C ASP A 615 32.28 -21.35 -32.36
N VAL A 616 31.89 -21.63 -31.12
CA VAL A 616 32.57 -22.65 -30.28
C VAL A 616 31.56 -23.56 -29.60
N THR A 617 31.46 -24.81 -30.05
CA THR A 617 30.64 -25.85 -29.39
C THR A 617 31.29 -26.26 -28.07
N GLY A 618 30.66 -25.89 -26.95
CA GLY A 618 31.17 -26.21 -25.60
C GLY A 618 31.27 -27.72 -25.31
N SER A 619 32.21 -28.10 -24.44
CA SER A 619 32.50 -29.48 -24.03
C SER A 619 31.87 -29.87 -22.68
N SER A 620 30.72 -29.29 -22.31
CA SER A 620 30.15 -29.51 -20.98
C SER A 620 29.66 -30.94 -20.80
N THR A 621 30.09 -31.58 -19.72
CA THR A 621 29.64 -32.91 -19.31
C THR A 621 28.56 -32.86 -18.22
N SER A 622 28.23 -31.67 -17.69
CA SER A 622 27.23 -31.51 -16.63
C SER A 622 26.39 -30.24 -16.80
N LEU A 623 25.08 -30.35 -16.63
CA LEU A 623 24.13 -29.26 -16.75
C LEU A 623 23.05 -29.37 -15.66
N SER A 624 22.83 -28.29 -14.91
CA SER A 624 21.74 -28.20 -13.94
C SER A 624 20.95 -26.90 -14.13
N LEU A 625 19.62 -27.04 -14.23
CA LEU A 625 18.66 -25.97 -14.44
C LEU A 625 17.73 -25.87 -13.22
N TYR A 626 17.49 -24.64 -12.76
CA TYR A 626 16.70 -24.32 -11.56
C TYR A 626 15.39 -23.58 -11.88
N SER A 627 15.01 -23.40 -13.15
CA SER A 627 13.73 -22.80 -13.57
C SER A 627 13.25 -23.40 -14.91
N GLY A 628 11.94 -23.35 -15.18
CA GLY A 628 11.30 -24.02 -16.33
C GLY A 628 11.82 -23.59 -17.70
N PRO A 629 11.82 -24.48 -18.71
CA PRO A 629 12.51 -24.25 -19.97
C PRO A 629 11.57 -23.92 -21.12
N SER A 630 10.47 -23.18 -20.89
CA SER A 630 9.44 -22.91 -21.92
C SER A 630 9.95 -22.18 -23.19
N ALA A 631 11.24 -21.81 -23.27
CA ALA A 631 11.95 -21.51 -24.52
C ALA A 631 13.46 -21.83 -24.54
N VAL A 632 13.98 -22.65 -23.61
CA VAL A 632 15.43 -22.69 -23.30
C VAL A 632 16.18 -23.80 -24.06
N LEU A 633 15.70 -25.05 -24.07
CA LEU A 633 16.46 -26.17 -24.65
C LEU A 633 16.53 -26.12 -26.19
N TRP A 634 15.45 -25.72 -26.87
CA TRP A 634 15.41 -25.59 -28.34
C TRP A 634 16.41 -24.56 -28.89
N ASN A 635 16.62 -23.47 -28.14
CA ASN A 635 17.60 -22.46 -28.51
C ASN A 635 19.03 -22.88 -28.12
N TRP A 636 19.18 -23.66 -27.05
CA TRP A 636 20.48 -24.16 -26.63
C TRP A 636 21.02 -25.25 -27.55
N ASP A 637 20.16 -26.07 -28.15
CA ASP A 637 20.56 -27.10 -29.14
C ASP A 637 21.27 -26.50 -30.36
N LYS A 638 20.91 -25.27 -30.73
CA LYS A 638 21.61 -24.51 -31.80
C LYS A 638 23.06 -24.16 -31.44
N HIS A 639 23.43 -24.21 -30.16
CA HIS A 639 24.69 -23.68 -29.64
C HIS A 639 25.44 -24.64 -28.69
N THR A 640 24.86 -25.79 -28.33
CA THR A 640 25.37 -26.74 -27.35
C THR A 640 25.30 -28.16 -27.89
N ASN A 641 26.40 -28.92 -27.80
CA ASN A 641 26.39 -30.33 -28.14
C ASN A 641 25.98 -31.18 -26.93
N PHE A 642 24.68 -31.48 -26.83
CA PHE A 642 24.14 -32.29 -25.73
C PHE A 642 24.65 -33.75 -25.72
N ASN A 643 25.22 -34.25 -26.83
CA ASN A 643 25.77 -35.61 -26.88
C ASN A 643 26.96 -35.82 -25.92
N LYS A 644 27.60 -34.76 -25.42
CA LYS A 644 28.70 -34.88 -24.44
C LYS A 644 28.22 -34.86 -22.99
N LEU A 645 26.93 -34.63 -22.76
CA LEU A 645 26.37 -34.46 -21.43
C LEU A 645 26.27 -35.79 -20.69
N GLN A 646 26.90 -35.87 -19.52
CA GLN A 646 26.87 -37.04 -18.64
C GLN A 646 25.98 -36.81 -17.41
N HIS A 647 25.75 -35.56 -17.02
CA HIS A 647 24.93 -35.20 -15.87
C HIS A 647 23.90 -34.14 -16.23
N PHE A 648 22.62 -34.40 -15.96
CA PHE A 648 21.52 -33.48 -16.25
C PHE A 648 20.58 -33.38 -15.06
N ALA A 649 20.25 -32.17 -14.62
CA ALA A 649 19.37 -31.95 -13.48
C ALA A 649 18.41 -30.78 -13.69
N ILE A 650 17.11 -31.01 -13.60
CA ILE A 650 16.04 -30.00 -13.61
C ILE A 650 15.30 -30.05 -12.27
N ARG A 651 15.32 -28.96 -11.50
CA ARG A 651 14.95 -29.00 -10.07
C ARG A 651 13.64 -28.31 -9.68
N ASP A 652 13.15 -27.29 -10.41
CA ASP A 652 12.02 -26.45 -9.97
C ASP A 652 10.75 -26.70 -10.84
N CYS A 653 10.60 -26.07 -12.01
CA CYS A 653 9.33 -26.09 -12.77
C CYS A 653 9.03 -27.35 -13.63
N GLY A 654 9.95 -28.33 -13.64
CA GLY A 654 9.81 -29.60 -14.38
C GLY A 654 9.83 -29.50 -15.91
N LEU A 655 9.83 -30.66 -16.58
CA LEU A 655 9.64 -30.76 -18.04
C LEU A 655 8.17 -31.02 -18.37
N SER A 656 7.66 -30.33 -19.38
CA SER A 656 6.33 -30.62 -19.95
C SER A 656 6.35 -31.86 -20.84
N GLY A 657 5.17 -32.41 -21.14
CA GLY A 657 5.02 -33.54 -22.04
C GLY A 657 5.56 -33.26 -23.46
N GLU A 658 5.41 -32.03 -23.97
CA GLU A 658 5.90 -31.64 -25.30
C GLU A 658 7.44 -31.56 -25.34
N GLU A 659 8.06 -31.06 -24.27
CA GLU A 659 9.52 -30.98 -24.17
C GLU A 659 10.15 -32.38 -24.09
N MET A 660 9.53 -33.28 -23.33
CA MET A 660 9.96 -34.68 -23.22
C MET A 660 9.86 -35.41 -24.57
N GLU A 661 8.77 -35.20 -25.31
CA GLU A 661 8.61 -35.74 -26.65
C GLU A 661 9.66 -35.19 -27.62
N TRP A 662 9.93 -33.88 -27.58
CA TRP A 662 10.95 -33.27 -28.43
C TRP A 662 12.35 -33.81 -28.13
N ILE A 663 12.73 -33.95 -26.85
CA ILE A 663 14.02 -34.55 -26.46
C ILE A 663 14.13 -35.99 -26.99
N ALA A 664 13.05 -36.76 -26.89
CA ALA A 664 13.02 -38.14 -27.36
C ALA A 664 13.19 -38.23 -28.89
N GLN A 665 12.47 -37.40 -29.64
CA GLN A 665 12.52 -37.39 -31.10
C GLN A 665 13.89 -36.97 -31.65
N ASN A 666 14.60 -36.09 -30.95
CA ASN A 666 15.90 -35.56 -31.37
C ASN A 666 17.09 -36.30 -30.74
N ASN A 667 16.86 -37.29 -29.87
CA ASN A 667 17.87 -38.08 -29.17
C ASN A 667 18.99 -37.21 -28.56
N LEU A 668 18.61 -36.20 -27.78
CA LEU A 668 19.55 -35.17 -27.34
C LEU A 668 20.47 -35.59 -26.19
N LEU A 669 20.09 -36.61 -25.44
CA LEU A 669 20.79 -37.00 -24.20
C LEU A 669 21.37 -38.43 -24.24
N PRO A 670 22.06 -38.84 -25.32
CA PRO A 670 22.42 -40.25 -25.51
C PRO A 670 23.47 -40.74 -24.51
N ASN A 671 24.42 -39.90 -24.07
CA ASN A 671 25.53 -40.32 -23.20
C ASN A 671 25.28 -40.00 -21.70
N LEU A 672 24.02 -39.80 -21.32
CA LEU A 672 23.69 -39.38 -19.97
C LEU A 672 23.91 -40.52 -18.97
N LYS A 673 24.57 -40.21 -17.86
CA LYS A 673 24.82 -41.15 -16.76
C LYS A 673 23.97 -40.86 -15.54
N THR A 674 23.71 -39.59 -15.25
CA THR A 674 22.88 -39.19 -14.11
C THR A 674 21.78 -38.22 -14.53
N LEU A 675 20.55 -38.51 -14.14
CA LEU A 675 19.39 -37.67 -14.41
C LEU A 675 18.66 -37.33 -13.10
N LEU A 676 18.45 -36.04 -12.85
CA LEU A 676 17.48 -35.56 -11.87
C LEU A 676 16.43 -34.75 -12.60
N ILE A 677 15.17 -35.16 -12.52
CA ILE A 677 14.08 -34.55 -13.28
C ILE A 677 12.86 -34.34 -12.40
N ASN A 678 12.23 -33.19 -12.57
CA ASN A 678 10.87 -32.96 -12.10
C ASN A 678 9.93 -33.09 -13.32
N LEU A 679 8.90 -33.91 -13.22
CA LEU A 679 7.89 -34.11 -14.27
C LEU A 679 6.69 -33.21 -14.02
N ASN A 680 6.09 -32.69 -15.08
CA ASN A 680 4.87 -31.90 -15.00
C ASN A 680 3.80 -32.45 -15.95
N CYS A 681 2.62 -32.81 -15.42
CA CYS A 681 1.49 -33.30 -16.23
C CYS A 681 0.59 -32.20 -16.79
N ASN A 682 0.82 -30.94 -16.41
CA ASN A 682 0.03 -29.79 -16.82
C ASN A 682 0.90 -28.86 -17.68
N ASP A 683 0.49 -28.62 -18.92
CA ASP A 683 0.75 -27.31 -19.52
C ASP A 683 -0.32 -26.35 -19.01
N ASP A 684 0.03 -25.06 -18.89
CA ASP A 684 -0.75 -23.99 -18.25
C ASP A 684 -2.21 -23.81 -18.75
N TYR A 685 -2.69 -24.63 -19.68
CA TYR A 685 -4.00 -24.50 -20.31
C TYR A 685 -4.81 -25.80 -20.55
N ASN A 686 -4.29 -27.04 -20.45
CA ASN A 686 -5.07 -28.28 -20.72
C ASN A 686 -4.53 -29.57 -20.05
N GLU A 687 -5.40 -30.56 -19.78
CA GLU A 687 -5.01 -31.95 -19.50
C GLU A 687 -4.33 -32.56 -20.73
N GLN A 688 -3.12 -33.13 -20.59
CA GLN A 688 -2.40 -33.76 -21.71
C GLN A 688 -2.77 -35.24 -21.88
N PRO A 689 -3.52 -35.64 -22.93
CA PRO A 689 -3.99 -37.01 -23.11
C PRO A 689 -2.87 -38.02 -23.42
N ARG A 690 -1.67 -37.55 -23.79
CA ARG A 690 -0.50 -38.39 -24.14
C ARG A 690 0.66 -38.31 -23.15
N TYR A 691 0.44 -37.74 -21.96
CA TYR A 691 1.50 -37.56 -20.97
C TYR A 691 2.27 -38.87 -20.66
N ILE A 692 1.55 -40.00 -20.53
CA ILE A 692 2.17 -41.31 -20.29
C ILE A 692 3.07 -41.73 -21.46
N GLU A 693 2.60 -41.56 -22.69
CA GLU A 693 3.35 -41.91 -23.90
C GLU A 693 4.62 -41.06 -24.04
N ASN A 694 4.53 -39.77 -23.73
CA ASN A 694 5.63 -38.82 -23.85
C ASN A 694 6.71 -39.09 -22.78
N VAL A 695 6.32 -39.34 -21.53
CA VAL A 695 7.25 -39.73 -20.45
C VAL A 695 7.92 -41.06 -20.77
N THR A 696 7.16 -42.03 -21.28
CA THR A 696 7.67 -43.35 -21.65
C THR A 696 8.71 -43.24 -22.78
N SER A 697 8.38 -42.49 -23.83
CA SER A 697 9.27 -42.26 -24.97
C SER A 697 10.55 -41.53 -24.57
N PHE A 698 10.44 -40.54 -23.66
CA PHE A 698 11.57 -39.82 -23.12
C PHE A 698 12.56 -40.74 -22.40
N PHE A 699 12.11 -41.56 -21.44
CA PHE A 699 13.02 -42.47 -20.74
C PHE A 699 13.62 -43.54 -21.68
N GLN A 700 12.86 -44.03 -22.65
CA GLN A 700 13.36 -44.99 -23.64
C GLN A 700 14.41 -44.39 -24.59
N SER A 701 14.36 -43.07 -24.85
CA SER A 701 15.33 -42.38 -25.70
C SER A 701 16.70 -42.21 -25.06
N ILE A 702 16.81 -42.39 -23.75
CA ILE A 702 18.07 -42.23 -23.00
C ILE A 702 18.70 -43.60 -22.80
N ASP A 703 20.02 -43.70 -23.00
CA ASP A 703 20.76 -44.93 -22.69
C ASP A 703 20.67 -45.28 -21.19
N SER A 704 21.04 -46.50 -20.82
CA SER A 704 20.88 -47.00 -19.44
C SER A 704 21.64 -46.12 -18.42
N LEU A 705 20.90 -45.56 -17.45
CA LEU A 705 21.40 -44.58 -16.48
C LEU A 705 22.11 -45.26 -15.30
N GLU A 706 23.09 -44.57 -14.70
CA GLU A 706 23.75 -44.98 -13.45
C GLU A 706 23.05 -44.39 -12.22
N GLU A 707 22.52 -43.16 -12.30
CA GLU A 707 21.72 -42.55 -11.22
C GLU A 707 20.48 -41.84 -11.77
N LEU A 708 19.32 -42.04 -11.13
CA LEU A 708 18.06 -41.44 -11.55
C LEU A 708 17.27 -40.93 -10.34
N ALA A 709 16.84 -39.67 -10.40
CA ALA A 709 15.92 -39.07 -9.45
C ALA A 709 14.72 -38.46 -10.20
N ILE A 710 13.51 -38.94 -9.91
CA ILE A 710 12.27 -38.46 -10.53
C ILE A 710 11.38 -37.88 -9.44
N ASN A 711 10.98 -36.62 -9.60
CA ASN A 711 9.92 -35.97 -8.85
C ASN A 711 8.73 -35.70 -9.79
N GLY A 712 7.49 -35.72 -9.30
CA GLY A 712 6.31 -35.37 -10.11
C GLY A 712 5.30 -36.51 -10.33
N PRO A 713 4.25 -36.29 -11.16
CA PRO A 713 3.19 -37.26 -11.38
C PRO A 713 3.68 -38.47 -12.16
N MET A 714 3.51 -39.65 -11.53
CA MET A 714 3.95 -40.94 -12.06
C MET A 714 2.83 -41.98 -12.00
N GLU A 715 2.63 -42.68 -13.11
CA GLU A 715 1.76 -43.86 -13.18
C GLU A 715 2.58 -45.17 -13.18
N PRO A 716 2.01 -46.31 -12.76
CA PRO A 716 2.74 -47.58 -12.67
C PRO A 716 3.47 -47.99 -13.95
N GLN A 717 2.87 -47.72 -15.11
CA GLN A 717 3.44 -48.02 -16.43
C GLN A 717 4.74 -47.24 -16.72
N MET A 718 4.85 -46.00 -16.21
CA MET A 718 6.07 -45.20 -16.34
C MET A 718 7.19 -45.77 -15.48
N ILE A 719 6.87 -46.17 -14.25
CA ILE A 719 7.83 -46.78 -13.32
C ILE A 719 8.34 -48.11 -13.88
N GLU A 720 7.44 -48.93 -14.44
CA GLU A 720 7.81 -50.18 -15.10
C GLU A 720 8.78 -49.93 -16.27
N THR A 721 8.50 -48.95 -17.12
CA THR A 721 9.40 -48.54 -18.21
C THR A 721 10.79 -48.15 -17.69
N VAL A 722 10.85 -47.30 -16.66
CA VAL A 722 12.12 -46.86 -16.05
C VAL A 722 12.91 -48.04 -15.49
N LEU A 723 12.24 -48.96 -14.79
CA LEU A 723 12.88 -50.14 -14.19
C LEU A 723 13.34 -51.16 -15.22
N ILE A 724 12.57 -51.38 -16.29
CA ILE A 724 12.97 -52.29 -17.38
C ILE A 724 14.18 -51.72 -18.13
N HIS A 725 14.15 -50.43 -18.46
CA HIS A 725 15.12 -49.82 -19.36
C HIS A 725 16.43 -49.40 -18.68
N HIS A 726 16.36 -48.81 -17.48
CA HIS A 726 17.55 -48.33 -16.75
C HIS A 726 17.90 -49.19 -15.52
N GLY A 727 16.96 -49.98 -14.98
CA GLY A 727 17.15 -50.77 -13.77
C GLY A 727 18.41 -51.66 -13.73
N PRO A 728 18.84 -52.32 -14.82
CA PRO A 728 20.06 -53.14 -14.80
C PRO A 728 21.35 -52.38 -14.49
N THR A 729 21.42 -51.08 -14.78
CA THR A 729 22.62 -50.23 -14.62
C THR A 729 22.51 -49.24 -13.47
N LEU A 730 21.31 -48.99 -12.95
CA LEU A 730 21.08 -48.02 -11.87
C LEU A 730 21.78 -48.44 -10.57
N LYS A 731 22.68 -47.56 -10.10
CA LYS A 731 23.31 -47.60 -8.77
C LYS A 731 22.50 -46.84 -7.73
N LYS A 732 21.71 -45.85 -8.15
CA LYS A 732 20.85 -45.04 -7.28
C LYS A 732 19.56 -44.65 -7.99
N LEU A 733 18.44 -44.90 -7.33
CA LEU A 733 17.11 -44.50 -7.78
C LEU A 733 16.39 -43.76 -6.65
N SER A 734 15.85 -42.58 -6.94
CA SER A 734 15.01 -41.80 -6.04
C SER A 734 13.70 -41.47 -6.76
N LEU A 735 12.56 -41.90 -6.22
CA LEU A 735 11.25 -41.61 -6.77
C LEU A 735 10.44 -40.81 -5.74
N THR A 736 9.90 -39.68 -6.17
CA THR A 736 9.04 -38.80 -5.35
C THR A 736 7.75 -38.54 -6.13
N PRO A 737 6.83 -39.52 -6.20
CA PRO A 737 5.59 -39.36 -6.94
C PRO A 737 4.67 -38.34 -6.26
N SER A 738 4.05 -37.46 -7.04
CA SER A 738 3.06 -36.48 -6.57
C SER A 738 1.79 -36.57 -7.40
N GLU A 739 0.61 -36.63 -6.77
CA GLU A 739 -0.66 -36.52 -7.51
C GLU A 739 -0.97 -35.05 -7.80
N SER A 740 -1.20 -34.71 -9.08
CA SER A 740 -1.79 -33.43 -9.48
C SER A 740 -3.26 -33.42 -9.05
N THR A 741 -3.61 -32.62 -8.04
CA THR A 741 -5.00 -32.47 -7.58
C THR A 741 -5.79 -31.40 -8.35
N SER A 742 -5.34 -30.99 -9.54
CA SER A 742 -6.01 -29.97 -10.36
C SER A 742 -6.95 -30.60 -11.41
N ASN A 743 -8.03 -31.26 -10.97
CA ASN A 743 -9.33 -31.38 -11.66
C ASN A 743 -10.17 -32.51 -11.07
N THR A 744 -11.24 -32.18 -10.35
CA THR A 744 -12.27 -33.16 -9.99
C THR A 744 -13.23 -33.36 -11.16
N ARG A 745 -13.02 -34.40 -11.99
CA ARG A 745 -14.13 -35.07 -12.70
C ARG A 745 -13.88 -36.48 -13.23
N VAL A 746 -13.01 -37.29 -12.62
CA VAL A 746 -13.11 -38.76 -12.68
C VAL A 746 -12.68 -39.32 -11.33
N ARG A 747 -13.51 -40.17 -10.70
CA ARG A 747 -13.07 -41.01 -9.57
C ARG A 747 -11.99 -41.96 -10.10
N ARG A 748 -10.71 -41.59 -10.03
CA ARG A 748 -9.62 -42.57 -10.04
C ARG A 748 -9.65 -43.25 -8.67
N GLU A 749 -9.84 -44.57 -8.67
CA GLU A 749 -9.84 -45.36 -7.45
C GLU A 749 -8.54 -45.12 -6.68
N LYS A 750 -8.65 -44.68 -5.42
CA LYS A 750 -7.52 -44.54 -4.50
C LYS A 750 -6.87 -45.92 -4.34
N LEU A 751 -5.74 -46.14 -4.98
CA LEU A 751 -4.89 -47.28 -4.69
C LEU A 751 -4.08 -47.02 -3.41
N PRO A 752 -3.99 -47.99 -2.49
CA PRO A 752 -3.25 -47.82 -1.25
C PRO A 752 -1.75 -47.94 -1.51
N TRP A 753 -1.04 -46.82 -1.59
CA TRP A 753 0.43 -46.76 -1.67
C TRP A 753 1.16 -47.18 -0.38
N SER A 754 0.52 -47.91 0.53
CA SER A 754 1.10 -48.33 1.80
C SER A 754 2.01 -49.57 1.70
N SER A 755 2.39 -50.05 0.50
CA SER A 755 3.18 -51.30 0.39
C SER A 755 4.14 -51.41 -0.81
N LEU A 756 4.72 -50.32 -1.32
CA LEU A 756 5.87 -50.41 -2.23
C LEU A 756 7.19 -50.09 -1.51
N ARG A 757 7.78 -51.07 -0.84
CA ARG A 757 9.23 -51.10 -0.58
C ARG A 757 9.87 -52.06 -1.57
N ILE A 758 10.38 -51.55 -2.68
CA ILE A 758 11.22 -52.34 -3.59
C ILE A 758 12.61 -52.42 -2.94
N GLY A 759 12.84 -53.52 -2.21
CA GLY A 759 14.19 -53.95 -1.84
C GLY A 759 14.80 -54.69 -3.03
N LEU A 760 15.91 -54.18 -3.57
CA LEU A 760 16.75 -54.91 -4.52
C LEU A 760 17.35 -56.14 -3.82
N CYS A 761 16.73 -57.29 -4.03
CA CYS A 761 17.26 -58.60 -3.64
C CYS A 761 18.01 -59.19 -4.83
N ARG A 762 19.35 -59.19 -4.80
CA ARG A 762 20.15 -60.14 -5.57
C ARG A 762 20.54 -61.28 -4.63
N SER A 763 19.96 -62.46 -4.82
CA SER A 763 20.33 -63.70 -4.11
C SER A 763 21.84 -63.99 -4.31
N ARG A 764 22.61 -64.64 -3.41
CA ARG A 764 22.33 -65.51 -2.25
C ARG A 764 23.30 -65.18 -1.10
N PHE A 765 22.84 -65.45 0.13
CA PHE A 765 23.50 -65.41 1.46
C PHE A 765 23.08 -64.26 2.38
N CYS A 766 22.25 -64.63 3.36
CA CYS A 766 21.94 -63.89 4.58
C CYS A 766 23.19 -63.57 5.39
N ALA A 767 23.27 -62.38 6.00
CA ALA A 767 23.17 -62.20 7.47
C ALA A 767 23.58 -60.78 7.94
N ARG A 768 22.71 -60.23 8.81
CA ARG A 768 23.00 -59.43 10.03
C ARG A 768 23.24 -57.91 9.95
N TYR A 769 22.45 -57.24 10.80
CA TYR A 769 22.56 -55.90 11.42
C TYR A 769 22.44 -54.66 10.55
N TRP A 770 21.28 -53.98 10.57
CA TRP A 770 21.27 -52.50 10.59
C TRP A 770 20.19 -51.98 11.57
N LYS A 771 20.62 -51.00 12.37
CA LYS A 771 20.04 -50.45 13.59
C LYS A 771 19.24 -49.18 13.24
N ILE A 772 18.16 -48.96 13.96
CA ILE A 772 17.22 -47.83 13.84
C ILE A 772 17.88 -46.54 14.37
N SER A 773 17.69 -45.42 13.66
CA SER A 773 17.71 -44.05 14.17
C SER A 773 16.54 -43.27 13.58
#